data_AF-A0A0R3EG76-F1
#
_entry.id   AF-A0A0R3EG76-F1
#
_cell.length_a   1.000
_cell.length_b   1.000
_cell.length_c   1.000
_cell.angle_alpha   90.00
_cell.angle_beta   90.00
_cell.angle_gamma   90.00
#
_symmetry.space_group_name_H-M   'P 1'
#
loop_
_entity.id
_entity.type
_entity.pdbx_description
1 polymer ?
#
loop_
_entity_poly.entity_id
_entity_poly.type
_entity_poly.pdbx_seq_one_letter_code
_entity_poly.pdbx_strand_id
1 'polypeptide(L)'
;MTNDNPIAGRSWEESVRLLIADGQIRRIHSSDHGDDAVAIAQTYSDPAGTVSAWKRERVIAALGTAIPGDFPRADFELSGEGRDVVEGWLPETVHRYQAAIAAAEAPTELGETEELTKQAPSAAVGACKSEVDDEYAPWKAGSRQWDDLTPTRVDRRILIAHSRGIITPSGKVLAGPLSKPEDLAQLVVVTCAEGWGLRPVPLHGDVQRVQVWITPEALQATGFTPQMTASLNKKKLESVVGEFFGADVSFSLSGWFTCKFPAAGGKPAREAEIVLMPLMHLDPSKARPADRGILGIEGTKTFVPDDETEIVHLVADRMIWLFEADESLPGPRWSQIGAHQASRALEKVKPDPKNKTERVLVKSPLPEEIGRNGIIPSQWWPDDWTNPRFAEGQRLEALERGARDFEIDQQSAYLPSASGLYLGYGPAQWVDPEPRILAAEQPPFGVFEVVTPPASTLRNGLTDQLPLPHPAMRWDEPARFWATTADIHQLLDAVSTGGAGLTINDIELHRAWVWPEQHQWLRTFADRIRDRLVDARALGRDDYVDFLKATYTAFFGRMSSVSADGAWKYPWEKFQQPAWYAAIEAVTRHRAMRHAVRIARDHGVYPYHVYRDAWYYCLPAKADPTILETPLKSGKRNNGAYRIKPPAVDE
;
A
#
# COMPACT_ATOMS: atom_id res chain seq x y z
N MET A 1 68.11 -8.21 -38.49
CA MET A 1 66.81 -7.71 -37.95
C MET A 1 66.67 -6.29 -38.50
N THR A 2 65.68 -5.96 -39.32
CA THR A 2 64.49 -6.70 -39.82
C THR A 2 64.36 -6.51 -41.33
N ASN A 3 63.69 -7.43 -42.03
CA ASN A 3 63.21 -7.22 -43.40
C ASN A 3 61.68 -7.41 -43.40
N ASP A 4 60.99 -6.66 -44.26
CA ASP A 4 59.54 -6.71 -44.41
C ASP A 4 59.04 -8.04 -44.97
N ASN A 5 57.80 -8.40 -44.61
CA ASN A 5 56.94 -9.18 -45.48
C ASN A 5 55.47 -8.80 -45.21
N PRO A 6 54.74 -8.19 -46.16
CA PRO A 6 53.35 -7.78 -45.93
C PRO A 6 52.40 -8.97 -46.04
N ILE A 7 51.46 -9.10 -45.11
CA ILE A 7 50.32 -10.02 -45.24
C ILE A 7 49.06 -9.18 -45.35
N ALA A 8 48.27 -9.45 -46.40
CA ALA A 8 47.07 -8.70 -46.74
C ALA A 8 46.00 -8.79 -45.64
N GLY A 9 45.21 -7.73 -45.51
CA GLY A 9 44.05 -7.74 -44.62
C GLY A 9 42.99 -8.74 -45.06
N ARG A 10 42.29 -9.33 -44.08
CA ARG A 10 40.98 -9.95 -44.28
C ARG A 10 39.97 -9.15 -43.47
N SER A 11 39.06 -8.48 -44.18
CA SER A 11 37.80 -7.98 -43.62
C SER A 11 36.74 -9.08 -43.63
N TRP A 12 35.60 -8.79 -43.02
CA TRP A 12 34.39 -9.61 -42.92
C TRP A 12 34.47 -10.76 -41.91
N GLU A 13 33.49 -10.75 -41.00
CA GLU A 13 33.22 -11.86 -40.09
C GLU A 13 32.66 -13.03 -40.91
N GLU A 14 33.24 -14.23 -40.78
CA GLU A 14 32.67 -15.45 -41.37
C GLU A 14 31.39 -15.84 -40.63
N SER A 15 30.26 -15.23 -41.03
CA SER A 15 28.93 -15.56 -40.53
C SER A 15 28.66 -17.08 -40.63
N VAL A 16 28.63 -17.75 -39.47
CA VAL A 16 28.53 -19.21 -39.41
C VAL A 16 27.11 -19.65 -39.78
N ARG A 17 26.94 -20.15 -41.01
CA ARG A 17 25.66 -20.63 -41.51
C ARG A 17 25.38 -22.05 -41.02
N LEU A 18 24.22 -22.24 -40.39
CA LEU A 18 23.73 -23.52 -39.89
C LEU A 18 22.41 -23.85 -40.57
N LEU A 19 22.28 -25.09 -41.06
CA LEU A 19 21.04 -25.68 -41.52
C LEU A 19 20.46 -26.55 -40.39
N ILE A 20 19.19 -26.39 -40.08
CA ILE A 20 18.45 -27.24 -39.12
C ILE A 20 17.35 -27.95 -39.88
N ALA A 21 17.42 -29.28 -39.95
CA ALA A 21 16.45 -30.15 -40.63
C ALA A 21 16.38 -31.50 -39.92
N ASP A 22 15.20 -32.11 -39.86
CA ASP A 22 14.95 -33.44 -39.24
C ASP A 22 15.52 -33.60 -37.82
N GLY A 23 15.54 -32.51 -37.03
CA GLY A 23 16.12 -32.49 -35.68
C GLY A 23 17.65 -32.56 -35.64
N GLN A 24 18.35 -32.30 -36.76
CA GLN A 24 19.80 -32.25 -36.85
C GLN A 24 20.30 -30.86 -37.26
N ILE A 25 21.36 -30.39 -36.59
CA ILE A 25 22.06 -29.14 -36.92
C ILE A 25 23.29 -29.49 -37.78
N ARG A 26 23.46 -28.80 -38.92
CA ARG A 26 24.56 -29.01 -39.86
C ARG A 26 25.20 -27.68 -40.22
N ARG A 27 26.52 -27.54 -40.02
CA ARG A 27 27.26 -26.34 -40.44
C ARG A 27 27.55 -26.37 -41.93
N ILE A 28 27.34 -25.24 -42.60
CA ILE A 28 27.75 -25.03 -43.99
C ILE A 28 29.16 -24.45 -43.99
N HIS A 29 30.07 -25.07 -44.75
CA HIS A 29 31.52 -24.81 -44.71
C HIS A 29 32.09 -24.15 -45.99
N SER A 30 31.23 -23.76 -46.93
CA SER A 30 31.59 -23.09 -48.18
C SER A 30 30.68 -21.87 -48.36
N SER A 31 31.26 -20.73 -48.71
CA SER A 31 30.53 -19.50 -49.06
C SER A 31 29.59 -19.75 -50.23
N ASP A 32 30.15 -20.18 -51.35
CA ASP A 32 29.51 -20.15 -52.66
C ASP A 32 28.28 -21.07 -52.70
N HIS A 33 28.46 -22.34 -52.30
CA HIS A 33 27.36 -23.30 -52.13
C HIS A 33 26.42 -22.94 -50.96
N GLY A 34 26.89 -22.11 -50.01
CA GLY A 34 26.12 -21.65 -48.87
C GLY A 34 25.23 -20.44 -49.19
N ASP A 35 25.59 -19.64 -50.19
CA ASP A 35 24.72 -18.62 -50.79
C ASP A 35 23.65 -19.29 -51.67
N ASP A 36 24.03 -20.24 -52.53
CA ASP A 36 23.07 -21.04 -53.30
C ASP A 36 22.05 -21.77 -52.41
N ALA A 37 22.50 -22.42 -51.32
CA ALA A 37 21.61 -23.12 -50.40
C ALA A 37 20.63 -22.17 -49.67
N VAL A 38 21.08 -20.96 -49.30
CA VAL A 38 20.23 -19.95 -48.67
C VAL A 38 19.26 -19.35 -49.70
N ALA A 39 19.69 -19.08 -50.93
CA ALA A 39 18.84 -18.58 -52.00
C ALA A 39 17.76 -19.59 -52.39
N ILE A 40 18.10 -20.89 -52.48
CA ILE A 40 17.13 -21.96 -52.73
C ILE A 40 16.12 -22.03 -51.58
N ALA A 41 16.56 -21.99 -50.32
CA ALA A 41 15.65 -21.99 -49.17
C ALA A 41 14.70 -20.77 -49.19
N GLN A 42 15.22 -19.57 -49.44
CA GLN A 42 14.44 -18.33 -49.52
C GLN A 42 13.49 -18.26 -50.75
N THR A 43 13.78 -19.02 -51.81
CA THR A 43 12.95 -19.05 -53.03
C THR A 43 11.84 -20.11 -52.97
N TYR A 44 12.06 -21.20 -52.23
CA TYR A 44 11.18 -22.38 -52.23
C TYR A 44 10.65 -22.79 -50.83
N SER A 45 10.76 -21.92 -49.82
CA SER A 45 10.11 -22.13 -48.52
C SER A 45 9.63 -20.82 -47.88
N ASP A 46 8.49 -20.90 -47.18
CA ASP A 46 7.93 -19.77 -46.43
C ASP A 46 8.59 -19.65 -45.03
N PRO A 47 8.69 -18.43 -44.45
CA PRO A 47 9.21 -18.24 -43.10
C PRO A 47 8.32 -18.89 -42.02
N ALA A 48 8.68 -20.11 -41.59
CA ALA A 48 7.93 -20.90 -40.60
C ALA A 48 7.95 -20.36 -39.15
N GLY A 49 8.57 -19.19 -38.92
CA GLY A 49 8.69 -18.54 -37.61
C GLY A 49 10.11 -18.54 -37.04
N THR A 50 10.27 -18.01 -35.83
CA THR A 50 11.55 -17.99 -35.10
C THR A 50 11.75 -19.31 -34.35
N VAL A 51 12.96 -19.89 -34.42
CA VAL A 51 13.34 -21.05 -33.60
C VAL A 51 13.32 -20.64 -32.12
N SER A 52 12.25 -21.01 -31.41
CA SER A 52 12.11 -20.77 -29.97
C SER A 52 12.63 -21.98 -29.18
N ALA A 53 13.25 -21.72 -28.03
CA ALA A 53 13.75 -22.76 -27.14
C ALA A 53 13.41 -22.44 -25.68
N TRP A 54 13.36 -23.48 -24.85
CA TRP A 54 13.05 -23.39 -23.44
C TRP A 54 14.34 -23.42 -22.63
N LYS A 55 14.55 -22.37 -21.82
CA LYS A 55 15.57 -22.35 -20.78
C LYS A 55 15.27 -23.42 -19.73
N ARG A 56 16.31 -23.84 -18.99
CA ARG A 56 16.26 -24.84 -17.91
C ARG A 56 15.03 -24.73 -16.98
N GLU A 57 14.68 -23.53 -16.55
CA GLU A 57 13.50 -23.21 -15.71
C GLU A 57 12.17 -23.63 -16.36
N ARG A 58 12.01 -23.37 -17.66
CA ARG A 58 10.80 -23.70 -18.42
C ARG A 58 10.71 -25.20 -18.69
N VAL A 59 11.84 -25.88 -18.85
CA VAL A 59 11.90 -27.35 -18.93
C VAL A 59 11.47 -27.97 -17.59
N ILE A 60 12.02 -27.51 -16.46
CA ILE A 60 11.60 -27.94 -15.10
C ILE A 60 10.09 -27.72 -14.90
N ALA A 61 9.56 -26.56 -15.30
CA ALA A 61 8.12 -26.26 -15.21
C ALA A 61 7.25 -27.16 -16.10
N ALA A 62 7.78 -27.69 -17.22
CA ALA A 62 7.08 -28.63 -18.10
C ALA A 62 7.16 -30.08 -17.61
N LEU A 63 8.28 -30.48 -16.99
CA LEU A 63 8.49 -31.82 -16.41
C LEU A 63 7.87 -31.97 -15.02
N GLY A 64 7.38 -30.89 -14.40
CA GLY A 64 6.84 -30.88 -13.03
C GLY A 64 7.87 -31.20 -11.93
N THR A 65 9.13 -31.42 -12.31
CA THR A 65 10.20 -32.02 -11.51
C THR A 65 11.55 -31.45 -11.95
N ALA A 66 12.59 -31.64 -11.15
CA ALA A 66 13.96 -31.30 -11.57
C ALA A 66 14.40 -32.22 -12.73
N ILE A 67 15.13 -31.67 -13.70
CA ILE A 67 15.56 -32.38 -14.93
C ILE A 67 16.21 -33.73 -14.58
N PRO A 68 15.62 -34.87 -15.01
CA PRO A 68 16.15 -36.21 -14.73
C PRO A 68 17.52 -36.47 -15.35
N GLY A 69 18.27 -37.44 -14.79
CA GLY A 69 19.62 -37.79 -15.26
C GLY A 69 19.68 -38.48 -16.63
N ASP A 70 18.54 -38.97 -17.10
CA ASP A 70 18.29 -39.57 -18.42
C ASP A 70 17.68 -38.58 -19.44
N PHE A 71 17.41 -37.34 -19.03
CA PHE A 71 16.88 -36.31 -19.93
C PHE A 71 17.88 -35.97 -21.06
N PRO A 72 17.43 -35.67 -22.29
CA PRO A 72 18.30 -35.25 -23.37
C PRO A 72 19.20 -34.06 -23.00
N ARG A 73 20.42 -34.04 -23.52
CA ARG A 73 21.30 -32.85 -23.45
C ARG A 73 20.65 -31.67 -24.17
N ALA A 74 21.09 -30.46 -23.82
CA ALA A 74 20.64 -29.23 -24.46
C ALA A 74 20.84 -29.31 -25.98
N ASP A 75 19.81 -28.89 -26.73
CA ASP A 75 19.87 -28.80 -28.20
C ASP A 75 20.82 -27.68 -28.65
N PHE A 76 21.07 -26.70 -27.78
CA PHE A 76 22.19 -25.75 -27.90
C PHE A 76 22.68 -25.21 -26.55
N GLU A 77 23.94 -24.79 -26.54
CA GLU A 77 24.60 -24.09 -25.43
C GLU A 77 25.03 -22.69 -25.90
N LEU A 78 24.48 -21.64 -25.31
CA LEU A 78 24.90 -20.26 -25.58
C LEU A 78 25.97 -19.86 -24.56
N SER A 79 27.19 -19.63 -25.03
CA SER A 79 28.29 -19.07 -24.23
C SER A 79 28.80 -17.78 -24.88
N GLY A 80 28.94 -16.73 -24.08
CA GLY A 80 29.58 -15.47 -24.48
C GLY A 80 30.92 -15.29 -23.77
N GLU A 81 31.57 -14.14 -23.97
CA GLU A 81 32.76 -13.74 -23.17
C GLU A 81 32.37 -13.25 -21.77
N GLY A 82 31.65 -14.09 -21.05
CA GLY A 82 31.13 -13.93 -19.68
C GLY A 82 30.67 -15.31 -19.19
N ARG A 83 31.04 -15.70 -17.97
CA ARG A 83 31.03 -17.11 -17.52
C ARG A 83 29.66 -17.65 -17.09
N ASP A 84 28.66 -17.55 -17.96
CA ASP A 84 27.40 -18.29 -17.84
C ASP A 84 27.10 -19.00 -19.16
N VAL A 85 27.01 -20.33 -19.12
CA VAL A 85 26.58 -21.14 -20.27
C VAL A 85 25.07 -21.35 -20.16
N VAL A 86 24.31 -20.77 -21.09
CA VAL A 86 22.86 -20.89 -21.11
C VAL A 86 22.46 -22.10 -21.96
N GLU A 87 22.12 -23.19 -21.28
CA GLU A 87 21.52 -24.40 -21.86
C GLU A 87 20.10 -24.10 -22.38
N GLY A 88 19.82 -24.47 -23.64
CA GLY A 88 18.51 -24.37 -24.27
C GLY A 88 18.05 -25.70 -24.89
N TRP A 89 16.78 -26.03 -24.71
CA TRP A 89 16.13 -27.19 -25.34
C TRP A 89 15.04 -26.76 -26.30
N LEU A 90 14.93 -27.43 -27.44
CA LEU A 90 13.81 -27.25 -28.36
C LEU A 90 12.53 -27.85 -27.75
N PRO A 91 11.35 -27.23 -27.94
CA PRO A 91 10.08 -27.76 -27.44
C PRO A 91 9.86 -29.22 -27.85
N GLU A 92 10.26 -29.58 -29.07
CA GLU A 92 10.16 -30.92 -29.64
C GLU A 92 11.02 -31.95 -28.90
N THR A 93 12.14 -31.54 -28.29
CA THR A 93 12.97 -32.40 -27.45
C THR A 93 12.30 -32.67 -26.10
N VAL A 94 11.68 -31.66 -25.50
CA VAL A 94 10.92 -31.82 -24.25
C VAL A 94 9.65 -32.66 -24.48
N HIS A 95 8.88 -32.36 -25.53
CA HIS A 95 7.66 -33.09 -25.89
C HIS A 95 7.94 -34.56 -26.23
N ARG A 96 9.03 -34.88 -26.94
CA ARG A 96 9.44 -36.28 -27.21
C ARG A 96 9.75 -37.06 -25.92
N TYR A 97 10.41 -36.42 -24.95
CA TYR A 97 10.70 -37.04 -23.66
C TYR A 97 9.42 -37.26 -22.83
N GLN A 98 8.54 -36.25 -22.76
CA GLN A 98 7.23 -36.38 -22.09
C GLN A 98 6.36 -37.47 -22.73
N ALA A 99 6.36 -37.59 -24.06
CA ALA A 99 5.65 -38.66 -24.77
C ALA A 99 6.23 -40.06 -24.47
N ALA A 100 7.54 -40.17 -24.28
CA ALA A 100 8.19 -41.43 -23.89
C ALA A 100 7.82 -41.85 -22.46
N ILE A 101 7.73 -40.90 -21.51
CA ILE A 101 7.23 -41.16 -20.15
C ILE A 101 5.75 -41.55 -20.18
N ALA A 102 4.90 -40.79 -20.89
CA ALA A 102 3.46 -41.09 -20.99
C ALA A 102 3.18 -42.46 -21.64
N ALA A 103 4.05 -42.94 -22.52
CA ALA A 103 3.98 -44.29 -23.08
C ALA A 103 4.45 -45.40 -22.12
N ALA A 104 5.18 -45.07 -21.06
CA ALA A 104 5.63 -46.00 -20.01
C ALA A 104 4.69 -46.03 -18.79
N GLU A 105 3.98 -44.94 -18.49
CA GLU A 105 3.15 -44.76 -17.29
C GLU A 105 1.66 -45.11 -17.48
N ALA A 106 1.32 -46.04 -18.39
CA ALA A 106 -0.07 -46.38 -18.73
C ALA A 106 -0.61 -47.69 -18.10
N PRO A 107 -1.23 -47.64 -16.91
CA PRO A 107 -2.18 -48.66 -16.46
C PRO A 107 -3.61 -48.11 -16.23
N THR A 108 -4.55 -48.72 -16.96
CA THR A 108 -5.95 -49.06 -16.60
C THR A 108 -6.81 -48.09 -15.75
N GLU A 109 -7.93 -47.65 -16.31
CA GLU A 109 -9.00 -46.87 -15.65
C GLU A 109 -9.82 -47.65 -14.60
N LEU A 110 -10.49 -46.90 -13.70
CA LEU A 110 -11.75 -47.13 -12.96
C LEU A 110 -11.68 -46.39 -11.60
N GLY A 111 -12.62 -45.55 -11.16
CA GLY A 111 -13.86 -44.99 -11.74
C GLY A 111 -14.69 -44.29 -10.64
N GLU A 112 -15.69 -43.47 -11.01
CA GLU A 112 -16.95 -43.15 -10.25
C GLU A 112 -16.89 -42.64 -8.77
N THR A 113 -17.75 -41.78 -8.19
CA THR A 113 -18.59 -40.60 -8.54
C THR A 113 -19.40 -40.23 -7.26
N GLU A 114 -19.72 -38.94 -7.02
CA GLU A 114 -20.94 -38.45 -6.30
C GLU A 114 -21.12 -38.77 -4.76
N GLU A 115 -21.94 -38.11 -3.93
CA GLU A 115 -22.71 -36.83 -4.03
C GLU A 115 -22.99 -36.14 -2.64
N LEU A 116 -23.63 -34.96 -2.72
CA LEU A 116 -24.46 -34.18 -1.74
C LEU A 116 -25.13 -34.98 -0.57
N THR A 117 -25.51 -34.48 0.62
CA THR A 117 -25.77 -33.14 1.22
C THR A 117 -25.67 -33.23 2.80
N LYS A 118 -26.26 -32.47 3.77
CA LYS A 118 -27.36 -31.46 3.86
C LYS A 118 -27.30 -30.51 5.11
N GLN A 119 -28.32 -29.65 5.17
CA GLN A 119 -28.71 -28.51 6.05
C GLN A 119 -28.86 -28.69 7.60
N ALA A 120 -29.09 -27.54 8.29
CA ALA A 120 -29.41 -27.33 9.73
C ALA A 120 -30.96 -27.23 9.98
N PRO A 121 -31.60 -26.57 11.01
CA PRO A 121 -31.17 -25.49 11.94
C PRO A 121 -31.77 -25.58 13.40
N SER A 122 -32.05 -24.41 14.03
CA SER A 122 -32.68 -24.12 15.34
C SER A 122 -31.73 -24.09 16.55
N ALA A 123 -31.45 -22.98 17.26
CA ALA A 123 -32.21 -21.78 17.70
C ALA A 123 -32.98 -21.94 19.02
N ALA A 124 -32.72 -21.04 19.96
CA ALA A 124 -33.43 -20.83 21.23
C ALA A 124 -33.35 -19.33 21.60
N VAL A 125 -34.45 -18.71 22.01
CA VAL A 125 -34.55 -17.26 22.28
C VAL A 125 -34.81 -17.03 23.77
N GLY A 126 -33.98 -16.20 24.41
CA GLY A 126 -34.21 -15.70 25.77
C GLY A 126 -35.06 -14.42 25.73
N ALA A 127 -36.13 -14.35 26.52
CA ALA A 127 -37.08 -13.24 26.46
C ALA A 127 -36.60 -12.00 27.23
N CYS A 128 -36.58 -10.84 26.57
CA CYS A 128 -36.51 -9.53 27.22
C CYS A 128 -37.78 -9.30 28.07
N LYS A 129 -37.62 -8.67 29.24
CA LYS A 129 -38.72 -8.05 29.98
C LYS A 129 -38.77 -6.57 29.68
N SER A 130 -39.98 -6.05 29.45
CA SER A 130 -40.26 -4.63 29.36
C SER A 130 -40.50 -4.04 30.76
N GLU A 131 -39.70 -3.06 31.16
CA GLU A 131 -40.04 -2.09 32.20
C GLU A 131 -39.94 -0.69 31.57
N VAL A 132 -41.10 -0.10 31.28
CA VAL A 132 -41.24 1.26 30.75
C VAL A 132 -41.69 2.14 31.90
N ASP A 133 -40.85 3.09 32.31
CA ASP A 133 -41.17 4.29 33.11
C ASP A 133 -39.92 5.11 33.55
N ASP A 134 -38.68 4.58 33.37
CA ASP A 134 -37.44 5.17 33.92
C ASP A 134 -36.47 5.75 32.85
N GLU A 135 -37.03 6.21 31.72
CA GLU A 135 -36.30 6.49 30.47
C GLU A 135 -35.30 7.66 30.55
N TYR A 136 -35.53 8.64 31.43
CA TYR A 136 -34.68 9.83 31.61
C TYR A 136 -33.91 9.88 32.94
N ALA A 137 -34.01 8.84 33.79
CA ALA A 137 -33.33 8.84 35.08
C ALA A 137 -31.79 8.74 34.93
N PRO A 138 -31.00 9.45 35.76
CA PRO A 138 -29.54 9.28 35.80
C PRO A 138 -29.12 7.85 36.13
N TRP A 139 -28.14 7.31 35.40
CA TRP A 139 -27.68 5.95 35.58
C TRP A 139 -26.99 5.75 36.93
N LYS A 140 -27.34 4.66 37.61
CA LYS A 140 -26.77 4.29 38.90
C LYS A 140 -25.28 3.96 38.78
N ALA A 141 -24.43 4.63 39.56
CA ALA A 141 -23.00 4.34 39.60
C ALA A 141 -22.72 2.86 39.92
N GLY A 142 -21.80 2.23 39.19
CA GLY A 142 -21.49 0.81 39.27
C GLY A 142 -22.39 -0.11 38.41
N SER A 143 -23.46 0.41 37.80
CA SER A 143 -24.24 -0.33 36.79
C SER A 143 -23.46 -0.55 35.49
N ARG A 144 -24.00 -1.41 34.63
CA ARG A 144 -23.53 -1.62 33.25
C ARG A 144 -24.72 -1.41 32.31
N GLN A 145 -24.54 -0.62 31.25
CA GLN A 145 -25.61 -0.28 30.30
C GLN A 145 -25.70 -1.22 29.09
N TRP A 146 -24.59 -1.88 28.74
CA TRP A 146 -24.50 -2.89 27.68
C TRP A 146 -23.43 -3.93 28.02
N ASP A 147 -23.64 -5.18 27.61
CA ASP A 147 -22.82 -6.35 27.96
C ASP A 147 -22.21 -7.08 26.76
N ASP A 148 -22.49 -6.65 25.54
CA ASP A 148 -21.86 -7.10 24.30
C ASP A 148 -20.40 -6.60 24.17
N LEU A 149 -20.13 -5.35 24.59
CA LEU A 149 -18.79 -4.76 24.51
C LEU A 149 -17.88 -5.23 25.65
N THR A 150 -16.92 -6.10 25.30
CA THR A 150 -16.03 -6.75 26.27
C THR A 150 -15.11 -5.75 27.01
N PRO A 151 -15.01 -5.81 28.36
CA PRO A 151 -14.09 -4.97 29.14
C PRO A 151 -12.61 -5.18 28.78
N THR A 152 -11.97 -4.15 28.22
CA THR A 152 -10.53 -4.13 27.94
C THR A 152 -9.80 -3.06 28.77
N ARG A 153 -8.49 -2.89 28.56
CA ARG A 153 -7.71 -1.82 29.23
C ARG A 153 -8.08 -0.40 28.77
N VAL A 154 -8.91 -0.24 27.73
CA VAL A 154 -9.46 1.06 27.33
C VAL A 154 -10.38 1.66 28.40
N ASP A 155 -11.02 0.83 29.24
CA ASP A 155 -11.81 1.24 30.43
C ASP A 155 -10.97 1.93 31.53
N ARG A 156 -9.65 2.10 31.31
CA ARG A 156 -8.74 2.90 32.16
C ARG A 156 -7.96 3.94 31.35
N ARG A 157 -8.50 4.32 30.19
CA ARG A 157 -7.94 5.31 29.25
C ARG A 157 -8.98 6.26 28.71
N ILE A 158 -10.19 5.80 28.41
CA ILE A 158 -11.27 6.62 27.88
C ILE A 158 -12.47 6.60 28.82
N LEU A 159 -13.07 7.78 29.02
CA LEU A 159 -14.42 7.97 29.53
C LEU A 159 -15.28 8.64 28.48
N ILE A 160 -16.57 8.33 28.51
CA ILE A 160 -17.59 9.04 27.75
C ILE A 160 -18.55 9.65 28.77
N ALA A 161 -18.90 10.92 28.59
CA ALA A 161 -19.88 11.64 29.36
C ALA A 161 -21.19 11.68 28.57
N HIS A 162 -22.21 11.05 29.12
CA HIS A 162 -23.59 10.99 28.63
C HIS A 162 -24.49 11.82 29.56
N SER A 163 -25.61 12.36 29.07
CA SER A 163 -26.55 13.18 29.85
C SER A 163 -27.09 12.47 31.10
N ARG A 164 -27.05 11.13 31.09
CA ARG A 164 -27.45 10.24 32.20
C ARG A 164 -26.29 9.77 33.08
N GLY A 165 -25.02 9.91 32.69
CA GLY A 165 -23.89 9.43 33.51
C GLY A 165 -22.51 9.42 32.83
N ILE A 166 -21.45 9.24 33.63
CA ILE A 166 -20.10 8.98 33.13
C ILE A 166 -19.87 7.48 32.99
N ILE A 167 -19.47 7.04 31.80
CA ILE A 167 -19.40 5.63 31.41
C ILE A 167 -18.03 5.27 30.79
N THR A 168 -17.57 4.03 30.98
CA THR A 168 -16.42 3.49 30.24
C THR A 168 -16.88 2.83 28.94
N PRO A 169 -16.00 2.60 27.94
CA PRO A 169 -16.41 1.95 26.69
C PRO A 169 -17.07 0.57 26.83
N SER A 170 -16.74 -0.25 27.84
CA SER A 170 -17.50 -1.49 28.08
C SER A 170 -18.91 -1.27 28.67
N GLY A 171 -19.34 -0.03 28.89
CA GLY A 171 -20.67 0.31 29.40
C GLY A 171 -20.75 0.41 30.91
N LYS A 172 -19.64 0.40 31.65
CA LYS A 172 -19.65 0.52 33.11
C LYS A 172 -19.78 1.99 33.54
N VAL A 173 -20.84 2.30 34.29
CA VAL A 173 -21.08 3.64 34.85
C VAL A 173 -20.19 3.86 36.08
N LEU A 174 -19.47 4.98 36.12
CA LEU A 174 -18.57 5.35 37.22
C LEU A 174 -19.11 6.47 38.11
N ALA A 175 -19.85 7.42 37.52
CA ALA A 175 -20.39 8.59 38.21
C ALA A 175 -21.70 9.04 37.55
N GLY A 176 -22.46 9.90 38.24
CA GLY A 176 -23.58 10.64 37.64
C GLY A 176 -23.12 11.63 36.56
N PRO A 177 -24.06 12.25 35.83
CA PRO A 177 -23.76 13.12 34.70
C PRO A 177 -23.08 14.43 35.12
N LEU A 178 -22.36 15.05 34.17
CA LEU A 178 -21.84 16.41 34.35
C LEU A 178 -23.02 17.37 34.42
N SER A 179 -23.22 18.01 35.56
CA SER A 179 -24.33 18.95 35.81
C SER A 179 -23.88 20.41 35.75
N LYS A 180 -22.57 20.65 35.80
CA LYS A 180 -21.90 21.95 35.80
C LYS A 180 -20.42 21.80 35.40
N PRO A 181 -19.71 22.87 35.04
CA PRO A 181 -18.37 22.75 34.44
C PRO A 181 -17.31 22.19 35.39
N GLU A 182 -17.41 22.45 36.70
CA GLU A 182 -16.39 22.01 37.67
C GLU A 182 -16.43 20.48 37.91
N ASP A 183 -17.52 19.81 37.53
CA ASP A 183 -17.65 18.35 37.64
C ASP A 183 -16.61 17.64 36.77
N LEU A 184 -16.21 18.23 35.63
CA LEU A 184 -15.17 17.68 34.76
C LEU A 184 -13.78 17.73 35.43
N ALA A 185 -13.46 18.82 36.13
CA ALA A 185 -12.24 18.94 36.91
C ALA A 185 -12.21 17.90 38.04
N GLN A 186 -13.32 17.75 38.77
CA GLN A 186 -13.47 16.75 39.83
C GLN A 186 -13.34 15.30 39.28
N LEU A 187 -13.91 15.02 38.11
CA LEU A 187 -13.80 13.73 37.43
C LEU A 187 -12.34 13.40 37.08
N VAL A 188 -11.64 14.31 36.39
CA VAL A 188 -10.26 14.10 35.92
C VAL A 188 -9.26 14.04 37.08
N VAL A 189 -9.42 14.92 38.07
CA VAL A 189 -8.43 15.12 39.14
C VAL A 189 -8.66 14.18 40.33
N VAL A 190 -9.91 13.83 40.66
CA VAL A 190 -10.24 12.98 41.82
C VAL A 190 -10.65 11.57 41.38
N THR A 191 -11.74 11.43 40.61
CA THR A 191 -12.26 10.10 40.24
C THR A 191 -11.27 9.28 39.41
N CYS A 192 -10.59 9.92 38.46
CA CYS A 192 -9.55 9.27 37.66
C CYS A 192 -8.17 9.24 38.35
N ALA A 193 -8.00 9.71 39.59
CA ALA A 193 -6.67 9.74 40.22
C ALA A 193 -6.09 8.34 40.45
N GLU A 194 -6.96 7.37 40.75
CA GLU A 194 -6.57 6.05 41.21
C GLU A 194 -6.78 5.00 40.11
N GLY A 195 -5.70 4.33 39.69
CA GLY A 195 -5.73 3.24 38.70
C GLY A 195 -5.78 3.65 37.22
N TRP A 196 -6.04 4.92 36.89
CA TRP A 196 -5.98 5.42 35.50
C TRP A 196 -4.55 5.80 35.12
N GLY A 197 -4.03 5.14 34.11
CA GLY A 197 -2.59 4.91 33.92
C GLY A 197 -1.79 6.03 33.27
N LEU A 198 -1.98 7.29 33.68
CA LEU A 198 -1.02 8.36 33.40
C LEU A 198 0.31 8.00 34.09
N ARG A 199 1.35 7.63 33.34
CA ARG A 199 2.71 7.50 33.90
C ARG A 199 3.24 8.91 34.19
N PRO A 200 3.76 9.22 35.40
CA PRO A 200 4.26 10.56 35.74
C PRO A 200 5.57 10.98 35.05
N VAL A 201 5.95 10.35 33.93
CA VAL A 201 7.27 10.50 33.30
C VAL A 201 7.11 10.54 31.78
N PRO A 202 7.69 11.54 31.07
CA PRO A 202 7.80 11.55 29.61
C PRO A 202 8.85 10.54 29.13
N LEU A 203 8.55 9.25 29.30
CA LEU A 203 9.34 8.13 28.78
C LEU A 203 9.20 8.07 27.26
N HIS A 204 10.14 8.73 26.58
CA HIS A 204 10.40 8.68 25.13
C HIS A 204 9.17 8.49 24.25
N GLY A 205 8.36 9.54 24.17
CA GLY A 205 7.60 9.78 22.93
C GLY A 205 6.47 8.81 22.63
N ASP A 206 5.67 8.45 23.63
CA ASP A 206 4.22 8.61 23.46
C ASP A 206 3.52 8.84 24.80
N VAL A 207 2.73 9.91 24.90
CA VAL A 207 1.94 10.26 26.10
C VAL A 207 0.47 10.30 25.72
N GLN A 208 -0.06 9.11 25.42
CA GLN A 208 -1.51 8.86 25.42
C GLN A 208 -2.09 9.27 26.78
N ARG A 209 -2.86 10.35 26.82
CA ARG A 209 -3.52 10.82 28.05
C ARG A 209 -4.78 9.98 28.34
N VAL A 210 -5.40 10.29 29.48
CA VAL A 210 -6.79 9.91 29.70
C VAL A 210 -7.66 10.83 28.83
N GLN A 211 -8.58 10.24 28.08
CA GLN A 211 -9.53 10.94 27.22
C GLN A 211 -10.90 11.01 27.90
N VAL A 212 -11.55 12.16 27.85
CA VAL A 212 -12.96 12.33 28.24
C VAL A 212 -13.72 12.88 27.05
N TRP A 213 -14.58 12.05 26.47
CA TRP A 213 -15.42 12.37 25.33
C TRP A 213 -16.78 12.86 25.82
N ILE A 214 -17.28 13.98 25.31
CA ILE A 214 -18.54 14.60 25.76
C ILE A 214 -19.50 14.69 24.57
N THR A 215 -20.67 14.10 24.71
CA THR A 215 -21.79 14.12 23.74
C THR A 215 -22.38 15.52 23.59
N PRO A 216 -23.18 15.79 22.54
CA PRO A 216 -23.89 17.06 22.41
C PRO A 216 -24.82 17.37 23.60
N GLU A 217 -25.50 16.37 24.13
CA GLU A 217 -26.52 16.48 25.18
C GLU A 217 -25.85 16.68 26.55
N ALA A 218 -24.83 15.89 26.88
CA ALA A 218 -24.05 16.07 28.11
C ALA A 218 -23.32 17.42 28.12
N LEU A 219 -22.83 17.89 26.96
CA LEU A 219 -22.18 19.19 26.85
C LEU A 219 -23.19 20.33 27.11
N GLN A 220 -24.37 20.26 26.49
CA GLN A 220 -25.47 21.21 26.74
C GLN A 220 -25.95 21.17 28.19
N ALA A 221 -26.00 20.00 28.83
CA ALA A 221 -26.40 19.84 30.24
C ALA A 221 -25.47 20.58 31.22
N THR A 222 -24.18 20.75 30.89
CA THR A 222 -23.26 21.60 31.68
C THR A 222 -23.48 23.11 31.51
N GLY A 223 -24.35 23.53 30.58
CA GLY A 223 -24.57 24.92 30.19
C GLY A 223 -23.70 25.40 29.01
N PHE A 224 -22.92 24.52 28.37
CA PHE A 224 -22.11 24.88 27.20
C PHE A 224 -22.98 24.87 25.94
N THR A 225 -23.44 26.05 25.51
CA THR A 225 -24.40 26.18 24.41
C THR A 225 -23.72 26.42 23.05
N PRO A 226 -24.27 25.97 21.91
CA PRO A 226 -23.69 26.19 20.59
C PRO A 226 -23.43 27.66 20.24
N GLN A 227 -24.24 28.58 20.80
CA GLN A 227 -24.10 30.02 20.64
C GLN A 227 -22.78 30.55 21.20
N MET A 228 -22.15 29.86 22.16
CA MET A 228 -20.84 30.22 22.71
C MET A 228 -19.70 30.00 21.70
N THR A 229 -19.85 29.06 20.76
CA THR A 229 -18.78 28.69 19.80
C THR A 229 -19.04 29.16 18.37
N ALA A 230 -20.31 29.42 18.00
CA ALA A 230 -20.80 29.72 16.64
C ALA A 230 -20.13 30.90 15.89
N SER A 231 -19.25 31.69 16.52
CA SER A 231 -18.50 32.77 15.86
C SER A 231 -17.05 32.92 16.39
N LEU A 232 -16.51 31.88 17.03
CA LEU A 232 -15.15 31.93 17.59
C LEU A 232 -14.08 31.53 16.57
N ASN A 233 -12.97 32.25 16.59
CA ASN A 233 -11.73 31.74 16.02
C ASN A 233 -11.00 30.84 17.03
N LYS A 234 -10.06 30.03 16.56
CA LYS A 234 -9.34 29.03 17.36
C LYS A 234 -8.84 29.54 18.73
N LYS A 235 -8.13 30.67 18.76
CA LYS A 235 -7.57 31.21 20.00
C LYS A 235 -8.66 31.66 20.99
N LYS A 236 -9.79 32.17 20.50
CA LYS A 236 -10.95 32.47 21.36
C LYS A 236 -11.62 31.20 21.87
N LEU A 237 -11.70 30.15 21.04
CA LEU A 237 -12.25 28.86 21.45
C LEU A 237 -11.41 28.20 22.55
N GLU A 238 -10.08 28.25 22.44
CA GLU A 238 -9.15 27.80 23.49
C GLU A 238 -9.39 28.55 24.81
N SER A 239 -9.55 29.87 24.76
CA SER A 239 -9.88 30.70 25.93
C SER A 239 -11.23 30.30 26.54
N VAL A 240 -12.30 30.23 25.74
CA VAL A 240 -13.66 29.92 26.22
C VAL A 240 -13.77 28.51 26.80
N VAL A 241 -13.10 27.50 26.22
CA VAL A 241 -13.07 26.14 26.77
C VAL A 241 -12.27 26.09 28.08
N GLY A 242 -11.14 26.80 28.17
CA GLY A 242 -10.35 26.88 29.40
C GLY A 242 -11.04 27.63 30.54
N GLU A 243 -11.64 28.78 30.23
CA GLU A 243 -12.43 29.59 31.16
C GLU A 243 -13.66 28.84 31.68
N PHE A 244 -14.38 28.14 30.78
CA PHE A 244 -15.59 27.38 31.15
C PHE A 244 -15.27 26.19 32.06
N PHE A 245 -14.32 25.33 31.70
CA PHE A 245 -13.98 24.14 32.50
C PHE A 245 -12.94 24.39 33.61
N GLY A 246 -12.50 25.63 33.82
CA GLY A 246 -11.50 25.98 34.83
C GLY A 246 -10.13 25.33 34.61
N ALA A 247 -9.68 25.26 33.35
CA ALA A 247 -8.50 24.50 32.93
C ALA A 247 -7.56 25.32 32.02
N ASP A 248 -6.26 25.01 32.10
CA ASP A 248 -5.23 25.56 31.20
C ASP A 248 -5.16 24.72 29.91
N VAL A 249 -5.38 25.35 28.75
CA VAL A 249 -5.51 24.68 27.45
C VAL A 249 -4.22 24.83 26.64
N SER A 250 -3.45 23.73 26.55
CA SER A 250 -2.12 23.72 25.91
C SER A 250 -2.13 23.36 24.42
N PHE A 251 -3.24 22.83 23.92
CA PHE A 251 -3.44 22.44 22.52
C PHE A 251 -4.93 22.37 22.20
N SER A 252 -5.33 22.73 20.98
CA SER A 252 -6.63 22.36 20.41
C SER A 252 -6.55 21.98 18.94
N LEU A 253 -7.44 21.08 18.48
CA LEU A 253 -7.67 20.77 17.06
C LEU A 253 -8.97 19.96 16.87
N SER A 254 -9.91 20.43 16.04
CA SER A 254 -11.13 19.68 15.68
C SER A 254 -11.89 19.08 16.87
N GLY A 255 -12.26 19.91 17.84
CA GLY A 255 -12.99 19.48 19.05
C GLY A 255 -12.14 18.77 20.11
N TRP A 256 -10.87 18.47 19.84
CA TRP A 256 -9.91 18.01 20.83
C TRP A 256 -9.24 19.18 21.56
N PHE A 257 -9.06 19.04 22.87
CA PHE A 257 -8.37 20.00 23.73
C PHE A 257 -7.47 19.25 24.73
N THR A 258 -6.22 19.68 24.89
CA THR A 258 -5.33 19.19 25.96
C THR A 258 -5.45 20.11 27.16
N CYS A 259 -6.28 19.70 28.12
CA CYS A 259 -6.66 20.50 29.29
C CYS A 259 -5.89 20.05 30.54
N LYS A 260 -5.33 21.02 31.26
CA LYS A 260 -4.64 20.82 32.54
C LYS A 260 -5.49 21.41 33.66
N PHE A 261 -6.00 20.54 34.51
CA PHE A 261 -6.90 20.90 35.62
C PHE A 261 -6.10 21.14 36.92
N PRO A 262 -6.50 22.13 37.75
CA PRO A 262 -5.85 22.42 39.02
C PRO A 262 -6.00 21.29 40.05
N ALA A 263 -5.24 21.35 41.14
CA ALA A 263 -5.34 20.37 42.23
C ALA A 263 -6.71 20.46 42.94
N ALA A 264 -7.36 19.31 43.16
CA ALA A 264 -8.70 19.21 43.74
C ALA A 264 -8.82 17.94 44.60
N GLY A 265 -9.70 17.95 45.61
CA GLY A 265 -9.99 16.76 46.45
C GLY A 265 -8.77 16.11 47.12
N GLY A 266 -7.71 16.87 47.40
CA GLY A 266 -6.44 16.35 47.94
C GLY A 266 -5.56 15.60 46.93
N LYS A 267 -5.89 15.64 45.63
CA LYS A 267 -5.09 15.08 44.53
C LYS A 267 -4.35 16.20 43.77
N PRO A 268 -3.15 15.95 43.23
CA PRO A 268 -2.40 16.94 42.45
C PRO A 268 -3.08 17.27 41.12
N ALA A 269 -2.72 18.41 40.52
CA ALA A 269 -3.13 18.81 39.18
C ALA A 269 -2.82 17.75 38.11
N ARG A 270 -3.67 17.61 37.08
CA ARG A 270 -3.56 16.55 36.04
C ARG A 270 -3.91 17.07 34.65
N GLU A 271 -3.30 16.46 33.64
CA GLU A 271 -3.67 16.65 32.22
C GLU A 271 -4.62 15.56 31.74
N ALA A 272 -5.58 15.94 30.90
CA ALA A 272 -6.44 15.05 30.15
C ALA A 272 -6.67 15.60 28.72
N GLU A 273 -7.04 14.71 27.81
CA GLU A 273 -7.56 15.06 26.49
C GLU A 273 -9.09 15.14 26.59
N ILE A 274 -9.64 16.34 26.43
CA ILE A 274 -11.10 16.57 26.41
C ILE A 274 -11.54 16.63 24.96
N VAL A 275 -12.53 15.82 24.59
CA VAL A 275 -13.04 15.72 23.22
C VAL A 275 -14.52 16.10 23.20
N LEU A 276 -14.81 17.27 22.66
CA LEU A 276 -16.16 17.81 22.54
C LEU A 276 -16.75 17.37 21.20
N MET A 277 -17.56 16.31 21.19
CA MET A 277 -18.08 15.70 19.95
C MET A 277 -18.74 16.72 19.00
N PRO A 278 -19.57 17.69 19.46
CA PRO A 278 -20.19 18.69 18.57
C PRO A 278 -19.18 19.55 17.81
N LEU A 279 -17.97 19.73 18.34
CA LEU A 279 -16.95 20.61 17.78
C LEU A 279 -15.96 19.89 16.86
N MET A 280 -16.16 18.58 16.59
CA MET A 280 -15.26 17.78 15.75
C MET A 280 -15.30 18.14 14.26
N HIS A 281 -16.29 18.96 13.83
CA HIS A 281 -16.35 19.55 12.49
C HIS A 281 -15.38 20.73 12.30
N LEU A 282 -14.84 21.32 13.38
CA LEU A 282 -13.94 22.48 13.31
C LEU A 282 -12.54 22.10 12.80
N ASP A 283 -11.82 23.06 12.21
CA ASP A 283 -10.49 22.84 11.60
C ASP A 283 -10.37 21.50 10.81
N PRO A 284 -11.27 21.14 9.88
CA PRO A 284 -11.32 19.78 9.33
C PRO A 284 -10.09 19.41 8.49
N SER A 285 -9.89 18.12 8.22
CA SER A 285 -8.78 17.66 7.37
C SER A 285 -9.02 18.09 5.92
N LYS A 286 -8.12 18.91 5.33
CA LYS A 286 -8.23 19.37 3.93
C LYS A 286 -8.42 18.23 2.91
N ALA A 287 -7.84 17.05 3.18
CA ALA A 287 -7.93 15.88 2.30
C ALA A 287 -9.15 14.97 2.60
N ARG A 288 -9.82 15.17 3.74
CA ARG A 288 -10.98 14.38 4.21
C ARG A 288 -11.93 15.30 5.01
N PRO A 289 -12.63 16.25 4.37
CA PRO A 289 -13.30 17.35 5.07
C PRO A 289 -14.56 16.92 5.84
N ALA A 290 -15.21 15.82 5.44
CA ALA A 290 -16.36 15.22 6.12
C ALA A 290 -15.97 14.17 7.20
N ASP A 291 -14.68 13.84 7.33
CA ASP A 291 -14.21 12.87 8.31
C ASP A 291 -14.21 13.49 9.72
N ARG A 292 -14.84 12.79 10.68
CA ARG A 292 -15.00 13.18 12.08
C ARG A 292 -14.27 12.21 13.02
N GLY A 293 -13.24 11.53 12.53
CA GLY A 293 -12.50 10.54 13.30
C GLY A 293 -13.38 9.34 13.66
N ILE A 294 -13.40 8.97 14.95
CA ILE A 294 -14.16 7.81 15.45
C ILE A 294 -15.68 7.97 15.29
N LEU A 295 -16.18 9.20 15.08
CA LEU A 295 -17.59 9.46 14.76
C LEU A 295 -17.97 9.05 13.33
N GLY A 296 -17.01 8.71 12.46
CA GLY A 296 -17.26 8.30 11.08
C GLY A 296 -17.10 9.43 10.06
N ILE A 297 -17.68 9.24 8.88
CA ILE A 297 -17.68 10.22 7.78
C ILE A 297 -19.10 10.80 7.65
N GLU A 298 -19.24 12.09 7.92
CA GLU A 298 -20.48 12.85 7.84
C GLU A 298 -21.11 12.73 6.43
N GLY A 299 -22.44 12.58 6.37
CA GLY A 299 -23.17 12.29 5.13
C GLY A 299 -23.13 10.84 4.65
N THR A 300 -22.44 9.93 5.36
CA THR A 300 -22.39 8.50 5.00
C THR A 300 -23.00 7.61 6.09
N LYS A 301 -23.39 6.38 5.74
CA LYS A 301 -23.81 5.33 6.69
C LYS A 301 -22.75 4.91 7.74
N THR A 302 -21.53 5.46 7.67
CA THR A 302 -20.50 5.24 8.70
C THR A 302 -20.52 6.30 9.80
N PHE A 303 -21.26 7.40 9.61
CA PHE A 303 -21.45 8.40 10.64
C PHE A 303 -22.20 7.81 11.85
N VAL A 304 -22.12 8.49 13.00
CA VAL A 304 -22.94 8.17 14.16
C VAL A 304 -24.41 8.55 13.92
N PRO A 305 -25.37 7.87 14.58
CA PRO A 305 -26.79 8.26 14.56
C PRO A 305 -27.03 9.53 15.40
N ASP A 306 -28.29 9.96 15.48
CA ASP A 306 -28.70 11.15 16.25
C ASP A 306 -29.00 10.85 17.74
N ASP A 307 -29.25 9.59 18.12
CA ASP A 307 -29.54 9.24 19.53
C ASP A 307 -28.26 9.18 20.40
N GLU A 308 -28.31 9.80 21.59
CA GLU A 308 -27.16 9.90 22.48
C GLU A 308 -26.63 8.53 22.97
N THR A 309 -27.52 7.58 23.28
CA THR A 309 -27.13 6.26 23.75
C THR A 309 -26.56 5.41 22.60
N GLU A 310 -27.15 5.48 21.41
CA GLU A 310 -26.60 4.83 20.21
C GLU A 310 -25.24 5.44 19.79
N ILE A 311 -25.09 6.78 19.82
CA ILE A 311 -23.81 7.47 19.61
C ILE A 311 -22.76 6.89 20.56
N VAL A 312 -23.05 6.84 21.86
CA VAL A 312 -22.08 6.42 22.87
C VAL A 312 -21.74 4.93 22.76
N HIS A 313 -22.71 4.04 22.47
CA HIS A 313 -22.45 2.61 22.26
C HIS A 313 -21.57 2.37 21.02
N LEU A 314 -21.95 2.95 19.87
CA LEU A 314 -21.22 2.80 18.62
C LEU A 314 -19.79 3.39 18.71
N VAL A 315 -19.63 4.54 19.35
CA VAL A 315 -18.31 5.14 19.60
C VAL A 315 -17.48 4.27 20.54
N ALA A 316 -18.08 3.66 21.56
CA ALA A 316 -17.41 2.78 22.49
C ALA A 316 -16.92 1.46 21.86
N ASP A 317 -17.72 0.83 20.99
CA ASP A 317 -17.32 -0.34 20.18
C ASP A 317 -16.09 -0.01 19.33
N ARG A 318 -16.17 1.10 18.58
CA ARG A 318 -15.07 1.59 17.74
C ARG A 318 -13.81 1.92 18.55
N MET A 319 -13.95 2.44 19.78
CA MET A 319 -12.84 2.68 20.71
C MET A 319 -12.18 1.38 21.19
N ILE A 320 -12.97 0.36 21.52
CA ILE A 320 -12.46 -0.96 21.94
C ILE A 320 -11.70 -1.62 20.79
N TRP A 321 -12.33 -1.71 19.62
CA TRP A 321 -11.70 -2.26 18.41
C TRP A 321 -10.42 -1.51 18.01
N LEU A 322 -10.38 -0.18 18.15
CA LEU A 322 -9.17 0.60 17.89
C LEU A 322 -8.08 0.31 18.93
N PHE A 323 -8.45 0.15 20.21
CA PHE A 323 -7.51 -0.18 21.28
C PHE A 323 -6.87 -1.57 21.11
N GLU A 324 -7.54 -2.52 20.48
CA GLU A 324 -6.95 -3.81 20.09
C GLU A 324 -5.79 -3.66 19.07
N ALA A 325 -5.72 -2.53 18.34
CA ALA A 325 -4.59 -2.22 17.46
C ALA A 325 -3.39 -1.68 18.28
N ASP A 326 -2.66 -2.59 18.94
CA ASP A 326 -1.45 -2.31 19.71
C ASP A 326 -1.60 -1.23 20.82
N GLU A 327 -2.78 -1.16 21.47
CA GLU A 327 -3.15 -0.13 22.46
C GLU A 327 -3.39 1.29 21.90
N SER A 328 -3.78 1.41 20.62
CA SER A 328 -4.13 2.71 20.02
C SER A 328 -5.36 3.35 20.67
N LEU A 329 -5.23 4.59 21.15
CA LEU A 329 -6.40 5.45 21.40
C LEU A 329 -6.79 6.20 20.13
N PRO A 330 -8.05 6.69 20.02
CA PRO A 330 -8.41 7.73 19.07
C PRO A 330 -7.50 8.97 19.20
N GLY A 331 -7.44 9.80 18.15
CA GLY A 331 -6.67 11.03 18.14
C GLY A 331 -7.18 12.04 17.10
N PRO A 332 -6.80 13.33 17.19
CA PRO A 332 -7.34 14.39 16.32
C PRO A 332 -6.98 14.23 14.84
N ARG A 333 -6.00 13.39 14.49
CA ARG A 333 -5.68 13.01 13.10
C ARG A 333 -5.27 11.55 13.00
N TRP A 334 -5.84 10.83 12.02
CA TRP A 334 -5.51 9.44 11.67
C TRP A 334 -4.00 9.16 11.49
N SER A 335 -3.22 10.15 11.07
CA SER A 335 -1.76 10.04 10.99
C SER A 335 -1.07 9.78 12.34
N GLN A 336 -1.61 10.28 13.46
CA GLN A 336 -1.04 10.03 14.79
C GLN A 336 -1.33 8.60 15.25
N ILE A 337 -2.54 8.10 14.99
CA ILE A 337 -2.93 6.69 15.21
C ILE A 337 -2.00 5.77 14.40
N GLY A 338 -1.75 6.11 13.13
CA GLY A 338 -0.80 5.36 12.29
C GLY A 338 0.63 5.41 12.81
N ALA A 339 1.11 6.55 13.32
CA ALA A 339 2.44 6.67 13.91
C ALA A 339 2.61 5.90 15.24
N HIS A 340 1.53 5.79 16.04
CA HIS A 340 1.48 4.92 17.21
C HIS A 340 1.63 3.44 16.80
N GLN A 341 0.76 2.95 15.92
CA GLN A 341 0.77 1.57 15.44
C GLN A 341 2.08 1.21 14.73
N ALA A 342 2.62 2.12 13.92
CA ALA A 342 3.93 1.94 13.29
C ALA A 342 5.05 1.89 14.33
N SER A 343 4.99 2.67 15.42
CA SER A 343 5.98 2.60 16.50
C SER A 343 5.89 1.27 17.27
N ARG A 344 4.69 0.79 17.55
CA ARG A 344 4.45 -0.53 18.18
C ARG A 344 4.81 -1.71 17.28
N ALA A 345 4.77 -1.53 15.97
CA ALA A 345 5.36 -2.47 15.02
C ALA A 345 6.90 -2.43 15.09
N LEU A 346 7.49 -1.23 15.02
CA LEU A 346 8.93 -0.99 15.07
C LEU A 346 9.61 -1.53 16.34
N GLU A 347 8.97 -1.44 17.51
CA GLU A 347 9.44 -2.03 18.78
C GLU A 347 9.74 -3.55 18.67
N LYS A 348 9.12 -4.24 17.72
CA LYS A 348 9.24 -5.69 17.51
C LYS A 348 10.19 -6.04 16.35
N VAL A 349 10.68 -5.04 15.61
CA VAL A 349 11.63 -5.20 14.50
C VAL A 349 13.05 -5.32 15.04
N LYS A 350 13.83 -6.27 14.50
CA LYS A 350 15.19 -6.56 14.94
C LYS A 350 16.14 -6.51 13.73
N PRO A 351 16.52 -5.32 13.25
CA PRO A 351 17.50 -5.21 12.18
C PRO A 351 18.87 -5.69 12.69
N ASP A 352 19.67 -6.31 11.85
CA ASP A 352 21.04 -6.74 12.18
C ASP A 352 22.05 -5.96 11.32
N PRO A 353 22.64 -4.86 11.85
CA PRO A 353 23.44 -3.92 11.09
C PRO A 353 24.82 -4.50 10.77
N LYS A 354 25.21 -4.48 9.48
CA LYS A 354 26.51 -4.96 9.00
C LYS A 354 27.65 -4.00 9.37
N ASN A 355 27.34 -2.70 9.43
CA ASN A 355 28.28 -1.58 9.55
C ASN A 355 28.33 -0.97 10.96
N LYS A 356 27.89 -1.72 11.99
CA LYS A 356 27.80 -1.28 13.41
C LYS A 356 26.91 -0.04 13.65
N THR A 357 26.07 0.32 12.68
CA THR A 357 25.10 1.42 12.79
C THR A 357 24.13 1.18 13.95
N GLU A 358 23.71 2.24 14.65
CA GLU A 358 22.69 2.12 15.69
C GLU A 358 21.37 1.55 15.14
N ARG A 359 20.73 0.66 15.89
CA ARG A 359 19.44 0.03 15.53
C ARG A 359 18.24 0.99 15.77
N VAL A 360 18.46 2.30 15.59
CA VAL A 360 17.51 3.37 15.91
C VAL A 360 17.08 4.07 14.62
N LEU A 361 15.77 4.18 14.40
CA LEU A 361 15.23 4.95 13.28
C LEU A 361 15.24 6.45 13.61
N VAL A 362 16.02 7.22 12.84
CA VAL A 362 16.09 8.69 12.90
C VAL A 362 15.46 9.32 11.66
N LYS A 363 15.08 10.60 11.74
CA LYS A 363 14.52 11.32 10.58
C LYS A 363 15.53 11.35 9.42
N SER A 364 15.08 11.09 8.19
CA SER A 364 15.95 11.02 7.00
C SER A 364 15.42 11.91 5.86
N PRO A 365 15.49 13.25 6.01
CA PRO A 365 15.22 14.17 4.90
C PRO A 365 16.19 13.92 3.74
N LEU A 366 15.81 14.34 2.53
CA LEU A 366 16.66 14.26 1.35
C LEU A 366 17.41 15.57 1.09
N PRO A 367 18.58 15.53 0.43
CA PRO A 367 19.22 16.71 -0.16
C PRO A 367 18.27 17.46 -1.11
N GLU A 368 18.42 18.80 -1.16
CA GLU A 368 17.54 19.67 -1.96
C GLU A 368 17.66 19.40 -3.48
N GLU A 369 18.79 18.87 -3.94
CA GLU A 369 19.01 18.49 -5.34
C GLU A 369 18.12 17.32 -5.79
N ILE A 370 17.65 16.48 -4.85
CA ILE A 370 16.80 15.32 -5.11
C ILE A 370 15.31 15.71 -5.13
N GLY A 371 14.92 16.73 -4.35
CA GLY A 371 13.54 17.19 -4.24
C GLY A 371 13.39 18.70 -4.43
N ARG A 372 13.26 19.15 -5.68
CA ARG A 372 12.99 20.57 -6.02
C ARG A 372 11.79 21.08 -5.21
N ASN A 373 11.92 22.27 -4.63
CA ASN A 373 10.92 22.91 -3.77
C ASN A 373 10.48 22.08 -2.54
N GLY A 374 11.28 21.09 -2.12
CA GLY A 374 11.03 20.32 -0.89
C GLY A 374 10.16 19.07 -1.06
N ILE A 375 9.96 18.58 -2.29
CA ILE A 375 9.22 17.36 -2.61
C ILE A 375 9.98 16.57 -3.69
N ILE A 376 10.11 15.24 -3.55
CA ILE A 376 10.53 14.38 -4.68
C ILE A 376 9.45 14.50 -5.77
N PRO A 377 9.79 14.58 -7.07
CA PRO A 377 8.81 14.44 -8.14
C PRO A 377 7.91 13.20 -7.92
N SER A 378 6.60 13.38 -8.14
CA SER A 378 5.61 12.31 -7.98
C SER A 378 6.07 11.05 -8.69
N GLN A 379 6.03 9.92 -7.98
CA GLN A 379 6.36 8.65 -8.60
C GLN A 379 5.25 8.16 -9.52
N TRP A 380 4.03 8.67 -9.37
CA TRP A 380 2.90 8.40 -10.26
C TRP A 380 3.02 9.12 -11.61
N TRP A 381 2.37 8.56 -12.62
CA TRP A 381 2.14 9.25 -13.89
C TRP A 381 1.34 10.54 -13.70
N PRO A 382 1.43 11.49 -14.65
CA PRO A 382 0.58 12.67 -14.64
C PRO A 382 -0.90 12.31 -14.49
N ASP A 383 -1.62 13.07 -13.66
CA ASP A 383 -3.05 12.88 -13.37
C ASP A 383 -3.94 13.05 -14.62
N ASP A 384 -3.38 13.52 -15.73
CA ASP A 384 -4.03 13.77 -17.03
C ASP A 384 -3.57 12.81 -18.15
N TRP A 385 -2.84 11.72 -17.84
CA TRP A 385 -2.37 10.79 -18.88
C TRP A 385 -3.54 10.16 -19.66
N THR A 386 -3.52 10.33 -20.97
CA THR A 386 -4.49 9.76 -21.92
C THR A 386 -3.77 8.95 -22.98
N ASN A 387 -4.43 7.90 -23.50
CA ASN A 387 -3.87 7.03 -24.52
C ASN A 387 -3.87 7.76 -25.88
N PRO A 388 -2.69 8.05 -26.48
CA PRO A 388 -2.60 8.83 -27.72
C PRO A 388 -3.19 8.10 -28.95
N ARG A 389 -3.49 6.80 -28.85
CA ARG A 389 -4.16 6.03 -29.92
C ARG A 389 -5.67 5.84 -29.69
N PHE A 390 -6.23 6.39 -28.62
CA PHE A 390 -7.64 6.23 -28.28
C PHE A 390 -8.37 7.58 -28.39
N ALA A 391 -8.86 7.90 -29.59
CA ALA A 391 -9.46 9.21 -29.84
C ALA A 391 -10.83 9.34 -29.14
N GLU A 392 -11.11 10.51 -28.55
CA GLU A 392 -12.34 10.74 -27.78
C GLU A 392 -13.62 10.47 -28.61
N GLY A 393 -13.64 10.86 -29.89
CA GLY A 393 -14.74 10.54 -30.80
C GLY A 393 -14.99 9.04 -30.96
N GLN A 394 -13.93 8.22 -31.03
CA GLN A 394 -14.05 6.76 -31.11
C GLN A 394 -14.63 6.18 -29.82
N ARG A 395 -14.32 6.77 -28.65
CA ARG A 395 -14.96 6.42 -27.38
C ARG A 395 -16.44 6.74 -27.40
N LEU A 396 -16.82 7.95 -27.79
CA LEU A 396 -18.22 8.38 -27.84
C LEU A 396 -19.04 7.51 -28.80
N GLU A 397 -18.57 7.28 -30.02
CA GLU A 397 -19.23 6.37 -30.97
C GLU A 397 -19.31 4.91 -30.47
N ALA A 398 -18.35 4.47 -29.65
CA ALA A 398 -18.39 3.13 -29.06
C ALA A 398 -19.46 3.05 -27.96
N LEU A 399 -19.58 4.08 -27.11
CA LEU A 399 -20.60 4.19 -26.06
C LEU A 399 -22.01 4.28 -26.68
N GLU A 400 -22.19 5.04 -27.76
CA GLU A 400 -23.43 5.04 -28.56
C GLU A 400 -23.78 3.64 -29.12
N ARG A 401 -22.76 2.86 -29.49
CA ARG A 401 -22.87 1.45 -29.90
C ARG A 401 -22.97 0.48 -28.72
N GLY A 402 -23.20 0.97 -27.50
CA GLY A 402 -23.46 0.20 -26.29
C GLY A 402 -22.21 -0.27 -25.52
N ALA A 403 -21.01 0.23 -25.86
CA ALA A 403 -19.84 0.04 -25.01
C ALA A 403 -20.04 0.67 -23.63
N ARG A 404 -19.20 0.29 -22.67
CA ARG A 404 -19.24 0.79 -21.29
C ARG A 404 -17.84 1.09 -20.79
N ASP A 405 -17.71 2.20 -20.06
CA ASP A 405 -16.48 2.51 -19.34
C ASP A 405 -16.42 1.77 -17.99
N PHE A 406 -15.20 1.44 -17.58
CA PHE A 406 -14.90 0.78 -16.32
C PHE A 406 -13.68 1.44 -15.67
N GLU A 407 -13.88 1.99 -14.47
CA GLU A 407 -12.77 2.34 -13.57
C GLU A 407 -12.33 1.08 -12.81
N ILE A 408 -11.06 0.74 -12.90
CA ILE A 408 -10.44 -0.26 -12.01
C ILE A 408 -9.47 0.40 -11.02
N ASP A 409 -9.55 -0.05 -9.77
CA ASP A 409 -8.83 0.48 -8.60
C ASP A 409 -8.08 -0.63 -7.85
N GLN A 410 -6.93 -0.31 -7.26
CA GLN A 410 -6.05 -1.26 -6.60
C GLN A 410 -6.30 -1.33 -5.08
N GLN A 411 -6.95 -2.41 -4.63
CA GLN A 411 -7.37 -2.55 -3.23
C GLN A 411 -6.22 -2.39 -2.23
N SER A 412 -6.23 -1.28 -1.49
CA SER A 412 -5.25 -0.98 -0.43
C SER A 412 -3.80 -0.94 -0.92
N ALA A 413 -3.62 -0.40 -2.14
CA ALA A 413 -2.42 -0.27 -2.96
C ALA A 413 -1.06 -0.27 -2.24
N TYR A 414 -0.86 0.64 -1.27
CA TYR A 414 0.44 0.86 -0.61
C TYR A 414 0.85 -0.23 0.38
N LEU A 415 -0.09 -0.93 1.04
CA LEU A 415 0.27 -1.86 2.13
C LEU A 415 1.10 -3.06 1.65
N PRO A 416 0.77 -3.76 0.55
CA PRO A 416 1.63 -4.85 0.06
C PRO A 416 3.00 -4.35 -0.43
N SER A 417 3.09 -3.09 -0.88
CA SER A 417 4.36 -2.46 -1.29
C SER A 417 5.26 -2.18 -0.09
N ALA A 418 4.72 -1.53 0.95
CA ALA A 418 5.41 -1.25 2.20
C ALA A 418 5.79 -2.51 2.99
N SER A 419 5.05 -3.61 2.81
CA SER A 419 5.33 -4.90 3.46
C SER A 419 6.59 -5.60 2.93
N GLY A 420 6.79 -5.62 1.60
CA GLY A 420 7.90 -6.33 0.97
C GLY A 420 9.24 -5.58 0.99
N LEU A 421 9.20 -4.25 0.98
CA LEU A 421 10.39 -3.41 0.80
C LEU A 421 11.42 -3.54 1.93
N TYR A 422 12.69 -3.65 1.53
CA TYR A 422 13.82 -3.30 2.39
C TYR A 422 14.05 -1.79 2.28
N LEU A 423 14.10 -1.11 3.42
CA LEU A 423 14.09 0.34 3.53
C LEU A 423 15.34 0.81 4.27
N GLY A 424 16.01 1.84 3.73
CA GLY A 424 17.32 2.29 4.20
C GLY A 424 17.28 2.99 5.55
N TYR A 425 18.32 2.81 6.38
CA TYR A 425 18.47 3.51 7.65
C TYR A 425 19.94 3.79 7.99
N GLY A 426 20.18 4.61 9.01
CA GLY A 426 21.49 5.18 9.31
C GLY A 426 21.79 6.46 8.51
N PRO A 427 22.98 7.06 8.69
CA PRO A 427 23.41 8.24 7.96
C PRO A 427 23.70 7.89 6.49
N ALA A 428 22.83 8.35 5.59
CA ALA A 428 23.04 8.22 4.15
C ALA A 428 24.21 9.09 3.65
N GLN A 429 24.77 8.70 2.51
CA GLN A 429 26.02 9.23 1.97
C GLN A 429 25.87 9.53 0.48
N TRP A 430 26.57 10.57 -0.01
CA TRP A 430 26.83 10.73 -1.44
C TRP A 430 27.87 9.68 -1.88
N VAL A 431 27.57 8.97 -2.97
CA VAL A 431 28.48 8.06 -3.65
C VAL A 431 28.42 8.27 -5.16
N ASP A 432 29.50 7.94 -5.85
CA ASP A 432 29.55 7.80 -7.31
C ASP A 432 29.36 6.30 -7.64
N PRO A 433 28.16 5.86 -8.09
CA PRO A 433 27.80 4.45 -8.15
C PRO A 433 28.18 3.81 -9.50
N GLU A 434 28.90 2.69 -9.47
CA GLU A 434 28.98 1.82 -10.65
C GLU A 434 27.64 1.10 -10.89
N PRO A 435 27.12 1.01 -12.14
CA PRO A 435 25.85 0.33 -12.44
C PRO A 435 25.77 -1.12 -11.92
N ARG A 436 26.92 -1.80 -11.78
CA ARG A 436 27.04 -3.15 -11.22
C ARG A 436 26.52 -3.28 -9.78
N ILE A 437 26.43 -2.18 -9.02
CA ILE A 437 25.89 -2.19 -7.65
C ILE A 437 24.42 -2.62 -7.59
N LEU A 438 23.70 -2.48 -8.72
CA LEU A 438 22.29 -2.87 -8.90
C LEU A 438 22.12 -4.35 -9.28
N ALA A 439 23.20 -5.04 -9.67
CA ALA A 439 23.18 -6.46 -10.05
C ALA A 439 23.22 -7.42 -8.85
N ALA A 440 23.41 -6.92 -7.64
CA ALA A 440 23.46 -7.73 -6.43
C ALA A 440 22.08 -8.34 -6.11
N GLU A 441 22.06 -9.54 -5.50
CA GLU A 441 20.83 -10.19 -5.01
C GLU A 441 20.01 -9.28 -4.08
N GLN A 442 20.72 -8.47 -3.28
CA GLN A 442 20.13 -7.43 -2.45
C GLN A 442 20.94 -6.12 -2.58
N PRO A 443 20.66 -5.29 -3.60
CA PRO A 443 21.38 -4.04 -3.83
C PRO A 443 20.99 -3.01 -2.77
N PRO A 444 21.83 -1.98 -2.52
CA PRO A 444 21.61 -1.06 -1.42
C PRO A 444 20.40 -0.14 -1.67
N PHE A 445 19.70 0.21 -0.59
CA PHE A 445 18.65 1.21 -0.64
C PHE A 445 19.26 2.61 -0.87
N GLY A 446 18.82 3.28 -1.93
CA GLY A 446 19.28 4.61 -2.30
C GLY A 446 18.38 5.32 -3.29
N VAL A 447 18.72 6.57 -3.58
CA VAL A 447 18.15 7.38 -4.66
C VAL A 447 19.29 7.82 -5.58
N PHE A 448 19.19 7.47 -6.87
CA PHE A 448 20.26 7.57 -7.86
C PHE A 448 19.86 8.58 -8.93
N GLU A 449 20.80 9.39 -9.42
CA GLU A 449 20.62 10.23 -10.59
C GLU A 449 20.92 9.40 -11.83
N VAL A 450 19.87 8.98 -12.53
CA VAL A 450 19.92 8.06 -13.67
C VAL A 450 19.70 8.80 -14.99
N VAL A 451 20.27 8.28 -16.07
CA VAL A 451 19.89 8.61 -17.44
C VAL A 451 19.39 7.35 -18.14
N THR A 452 18.28 7.48 -18.86
CA THR A 452 17.72 6.43 -19.73
C THR A 452 17.70 6.89 -21.19
N PRO A 453 17.92 6.00 -22.17
CA PRO A 453 17.79 6.31 -23.59
C PRO A 453 16.33 6.61 -23.98
N PRO A 454 16.09 7.17 -25.19
CA PRO A 454 14.73 7.33 -25.72
C PRO A 454 14.02 5.98 -25.83
N ALA A 455 12.81 5.86 -25.30
CA ALA A 455 12.08 4.58 -25.30
C ALA A 455 11.81 4.03 -26.72
N SER A 456 11.75 4.90 -27.74
CA SER A 456 11.64 4.51 -29.16
C SER A 456 12.85 3.73 -29.70
N THR A 457 14.05 3.94 -29.12
CA THR A 457 15.28 3.29 -29.59
C THR A 457 15.43 1.85 -29.10
N LEU A 458 14.79 1.50 -27.98
CA LEU A 458 14.92 0.20 -27.30
C LEU A 458 14.36 -0.98 -28.10
N ARG A 459 13.33 -0.76 -28.93
CA ARG A 459 12.69 -1.76 -29.82
C ARG A 459 12.29 -3.09 -29.13
N ASN A 460 12.11 -3.07 -27.81
CA ASN A 460 11.95 -4.25 -26.95
C ASN A 460 10.49 -4.59 -26.58
N GLY A 461 9.52 -3.97 -27.28
CA GLY A 461 8.08 -4.23 -27.10
C GLY A 461 7.30 -3.15 -26.34
N LEU A 462 7.93 -2.05 -25.91
CA LEU A 462 7.23 -0.89 -25.35
C LEU A 462 6.23 -0.30 -26.37
N THR A 463 5.06 0.14 -25.89
CA THR A 463 4.02 0.81 -26.70
C THR A 463 3.49 2.05 -26.01
N ASP A 464 3.23 3.06 -26.82
CA ASP A 464 2.51 4.31 -26.55
C ASP A 464 1.05 4.12 -26.12
N GLN A 465 0.44 2.95 -26.31
CA GLN A 465 -0.89 2.62 -25.78
C GLN A 465 -0.92 2.38 -24.26
N LEU A 466 0.25 2.42 -23.62
CA LEU A 466 0.43 2.43 -22.17
C LEU A 466 1.36 3.60 -21.80
N PRO A 467 1.27 4.16 -20.58
CA PRO A 467 2.27 5.11 -20.12
C PRO A 467 3.64 4.43 -19.97
N LEU A 468 4.73 5.17 -20.10
CA LEU A 468 6.08 4.59 -19.91
C LEU A 468 6.27 4.10 -18.46
N PRO A 469 7.00 2.99 -18.21
CA PRO A 469 7.05 2.33 -16.89
C PRO A 469 7.45 3.23 -15.72
N HIS A 470 8.30 4.23 -15.97
CA HIS A 470 8.63 5.32 -15.04
C HIS A 470 8.22 6.68 -15.67
N PRO A 471 7.52 7.57 -14.94
CA PRO A 471 6.87 8.75 -15.52
C PRO A 471 7.82 9.82 -16.07
N ALA A 472 9.09 9.80 -15.66
CA ALA A 472 10.10 10.73 -16.17
C ALA A 472 10.78 10.26 -17.48
N MET A 473 10.53 9.04 -17.95
CA MET A 473 11.04 8.59 -19.26
C MET A 473 10.40 9.37 -20.42
N ARG A 474 11.06 9.33 -21.57
CA ARG A 474 10.64 10.00 -22.81
C ARG A 474 10.70 9.04 -23.99
N TRP A 475 9.88 9.29 -25.01
CA TRP A 475 9.86 8.47 -26.23
C TRP A 475 11.02 8.79 -27.17
N ASP A 476 11.30 10.08 -27.39
CA ASP A 476 12.12 10.56 -28.50
C ASP A 476 13.46 11.21 -28.08
N GLU A 477 13.63 11.47 -26.77
CA GLU A 477 14.84 12.07 -26.18
C GLU A 477 15.36 11.23 -24.99
N PRO A 478 16.66 11.27 -24.66
CA PRO A 478 17.17 10.69 -23.41
C PRO A 478 16.62 11.45 -22.19
N ALA A 479 16.34 10.75 -21.10
CA ALA A 479 15.74 11.34 -19.91
C ALA A 479 16.65 11.16 -18.67
N ARG A 480 16.95 12.27 -17.98
CA ARG A 480 17.74 12.31 -16.74
C ARG A 480 16.86 12.66 -15.53
N PHE A 481 16.84 11.82 -14.51
CA PHE A 481 15.96 11.97 -13.34
C PHE A 481 16.49 11.26 -12.09
N TRP A 482 15.87 11.52 -10.93
CA TRP A 482 16.13 10.77 -9.70
C TRP A 482 15.20 9.56 -9.60
N ALA A 483 15.77 8.40 -9.30
CA ALA A 483 15.08 7.12 -9.20
C ALA A 483 15.49 6.40 -7.90
N THR A 484 14.56 5.77 -7.18
CA THR A 484 14.91 4.89 -6.06
C THR A 484 15.45 3.55 -6.57
N THR A 485 16.11 2.75 -5.71
CA THR A 485 16.46 1.36 -6.06
C THR A 485 15.27 0.58 -6.63
N ALA A 486 14.05 0.80 -6.11
CA ALA A 486 12.84 0.12 -6.59
C ALA A 486 12.38 0.60 -7.99
N ASP A 487 12.59 1.87 -8.34
CA ASP A 487 12.32 2.39 -9.68
C ASP A 487 13.27 1.77 -10.71
N ILE A 488 14.55 1.66 -10.37
CA ILE A 488 15.56 1.08 -11.27
C ILE A 488 15.30 -0.41 -11.47
N HIS A 489 14.85 -1.12 -10.44
CA HIS A 489 14.40 -2.51 -10.59
C HIS A 489 13.19 -2.63 -11.51
N GLN A 490 12.24 -1.67 -11.51
CA GLN A 490 11.20 -1.64 -12.53
C GLN A 490 11.77 -1.36 -13.92
N LEU A 491 12.76 -0.48 -14.08
CA LEU A 491 13.36 -0.22 -15.39
C LEU A 491 14.07 -1.45 -15.99
N LEU A 492 14.73 -2.24 -15.14
CA LEU A 492 15.40 -3.50 -15.51
C LEU A 492 14.42 -4.69 -15.71
N ASP A 493 13.23 -4.66 -15.09
CA ASP A 493 12.19 -5.68 -15.28
C ASP A 493 11.73 -5.72 -16.75
N ALA A 494 11.32 -6.89 -17.24
CA ALA A 494 10.91 -7.05 -18.64
C ALA A 494 9.64 -6.25 -18.97
N VAL A 495 9.50 -5.82 -20.23
CA VAL A 495 8.28 -5.14 -20.70
C VAL A 495 7.03 -5.99 -20.43
N SER A 496 7.12 -7.31 -20.61
CA SER A 496 6.06 -8.28 -20.35
C SER A 496 5.68 -8.47 -18.87
N THR A 497 6.46 -7.91 -17.93
CA THR A 497 6.16 -7.87 -16.49
C THR A 497 5.90 -6.45 -15.97
N GLY A 498 5.84 -5.44 -16.86
CA GLY A 498 5.55 -4.05 -16.51
C GLY A 498 6.77 -3.18 -16.23
N GLY A 499 7.96 -3.64 -16.62
CA GLY A 499 9.18 -2.85 -16.62
C GLY A 499 9.52 -2.22 -17.96
N ALA A 500 10.71 -1.61 -18.06
CA ALA A 500 11.18 -0.97 -19.29
C ALA A 500 12.08 -1.86 -20.16
N GLY A 501 12.47 -3.04 -19.67
CA GLY A 501 13.36 -3.96 -20.39
C GLY A 501 14.73 -3.36 -20.70
N LEU A 502 15.25 -2.49 -19.84
CA LEU A 502 16.62 -1.98 -19.91
C LEU A 502 17.60 -3.04 -19.41
N THR A 503 18.81 -3.07 -19.99
CA THR A 503 19.95 -3.73 -19.35
C THR A 503 20.67 -2.75 -18.41
N ILE A 504 21.57 -3.27 -17.58
CA ILE A 504 22.44 -2.45 -16.71
C ILE A 504 23.36 -1.52 -17.52
N ASN A 505 23.61 -1.82 -18.80
CA ASN A 505 24.41 -0.98 -19.70
C ASN A 505 23.58 0.14 -20.36
N ASP A 506 22.25 0.06 -20.35
CA ASP A 506 21.34 1.09 -20.88
C ASP A 506 20.98 2.15 -19.83
N ILE A 507 21.58 2.09 -18.63
CA ILE A 507 21.35 3.02 -17.53
C ILE A 507 22.68 3.65 -17.12
N GLU A 508 22.88 4.92 -17.48
CA GLU A 508 23.98 5.70 -16.92
C GLU A 508 23.60 6.14 -15.49
N LEU A 509 24.52 6.00 -14.54
CA LEU A 509 24.39 6.55 -13.20
C LEU A 509 25.43 7.66 -13.02
N HIS A 510 25.03 8.81 -12.50
CA HIS A 510 25.97 9.92 -12.23
C HIS A 510 26.41 9.99 -10.78
N ARG A 511 25.48 9.88 -9.83
CA ARG A 511 25.69 9.94 -8.38
C ARG A 511 24.48 9.35 -7.66
N ALA A 512 24.64 8.96 -6.41
CA ALA A 512 23.52 8.47 -5.59
C ALA A 512 23.64 8.87 -4.12
N TRP A 513 22.48 8.99 -3.47
CA TRP A 513 22.32 9.14 -2.04
C TRP A 513 21.90 7.80 -1.45
N VAL A 514 22.83 7.13 -0.76
CA VAL A 514 22.72 5.69 -0.40
C VAL A 514 22.82 5.50 1.11
N TRP A 515 21.96 4.64 1.67
CA TRP A 515 21.94 4.32 3.10
C TRP A 515 22.89 3.14 3.42
N PRO A 516 23.61 3.17 4.55
CA PRO A 516 24.60 2.15 4.93
C PRO A 516 23.97 0.83 5.38
N GLU A 517 22.66 0.80 5.66
CA GLU A 517 21.92 -0.38 6.13
C GLU A 517 20.50 -0.36 5.53
N GLN A 518 19.86 -1.52 5.43
CA GLN A 518 18.45 -1.63 4.98
C GLN A 518 17.70 -2.78 5.66
N HIS A 519 16.40 -2.61 5.94
CA HIS A 519 15.58 -3.62 6.62
C HIS A 519 14.08 -3.49 6.30
N GLN A 520 13.29 -4.55 6.52
CA GLN A 520 11.82 -4.57 6.30
C GLN A 520 11.03 -3.86 7.42
N TRP A 521 11.38 -2.59 7.69
CA TRP A 521 10.88 -1.80 8.82
C TRP A 521 9.36 -1.69 8.92
N LEU A 522 8.65 -1.64 7.79
CA LEU A 522 7.19 -1.44 7.76
C LEU A 522 6.37 -2.73 7.66
N ARG A 523 7.01 -3.90 7.54
CA ARG A 523 6.33 -5.18 7.32
C ARG A 523 5.28 -5.52 8.37
N THR A 524 5.70 -5.52 9.65
CA THR A 524 4.81 -5.81 10.79
C THR A 524 3.64 -4.81 10.93
N PHE A 525 3.81 -3.56 10.48
CA PHE A 525 2.74 -2.56 10.46
C PHE A 525 1.77 -2.82 9.29
N ALA A 526 2.32 -2.97 8.08
CA ALA A 526 1.53 -3.12 6.87
C ALA A 526 0.74 -4.43 6.83
N ASP A 527 1.31 -5.53 7.29
CA ASP A 527 0.63 -6.83 7.33
C ASP A 527 -0.54 -6.83 8.35
N ARG A 528 -0.36 -6.27 9.56
CA ARG A 528 -1.48 -6.13 10.53
C ARG A 528 -2.67 -5.33 9.98
N ILE A 529 -2.41 -4.23 9.27
CA ILE A 529 -3.48 -3.42 8.68
C ILE A 529 -4.13 -4.18 7.52
N ARG A 530 -3.37 -4.96 6.73
CA ARG A 530 -3.93 -5.85 5.70
C ARG A 530 -4.86 -6.92 6.28
N ASP A 531 -4.46 -7.53 7.39
CA ASP A 531 -5.24 -8.59 8.04
C ASP A 531 -6.52 -8.01 8.65
N ARG A 532 -6.42 -6.93 9.44
CA ARG A 532 -7.61 -6.21 9.97
C ARG A 532 -8.53 -5.66 8.87
N LEU A 533 -8.00 -5.35 7.67
CA LEU A 533 -8.80 -4.97 6.50
C LEU A 533 -9.52 -6.16 5.86
N VAL A 534 -9.05 -7.39 6.03
CA VAL A 534 -9.81 -8.60 5.64
C VAL A 534 -10.91 -8.86 6.67
N ASP A 535 -10.58 -8.80 7.96
CA ASP A 535 -11.53 -9.06 9.05
C ASP A 535 -12.69 -8.05 9.05
N ALA A 536 -12.39 -6.75 8.94
CA ALA A 536 -13.40 -5.70 8.86
C ALA A 536 -14.37 -5.89 7.68
N ARG A 537 -13.87 -6.33 6.52
CA ARG A 537 -14.70 -6.65 5.33
C ARG A 537 -15.54 -7.91 5.55
N ALA A 538 -14.98 -8.93 6.20
CA ALA A 538 -15.72 -10.16 6.53
C ALA A 538 -16.85 -9.92 7.54
N LEU A 539 -16.69 -8.94 8.43
CA LEU A 539 -17.70 -8.49 9.40
C LEU A 539 -18.69 -7.45 8.83
N GLY A 540 -18.54 -7.00 7.58
CA GLY A 540 -19.37 -5.94 6.99
C GLY A 540 -19.17 -4.54 7.60
N ARG A 541 -18.08 -4.34 8.36
CA ARG A 541 -17.78 -3.09 9.08
C ARG A 541 -17.06 -2.09 8.19
N ASP A 542 -17.82 -1.40 7.35
CA ASP A 542 -17.30 -0.37 6.45
C ASP A 542 -16.65 0.81 7.20
N ASP A 543 -17.12 1.11 8.41
CA ASP A 543 -16.48 2.10 9.30
C ASP A 543 -15.06 1.67 9.70
N TYR A 544 -14.87 0.41 10.11
CA TYR A 544 -13.55 -0.17 10.37
C TYR A 544 -12.66 -0.17 9.12
N VAL A 545 -13.22 -0.45 7.94
CA VAL A 545 -12.49 -0.36 6.67
C VAL A 545 -12.02 1.08 6.40
N ASP A 546 -12.86 2.08 6.62
CA ASP A 546 -12.50 3.48 6.37
C ASP A 546 -11.55 4.06 7.43
N PHE A 547 -11.65 3.65 8.69
CA PHE A 547 -10.67 3.98 9.73
C PHE A 547 -9.28 3.40 9.42
N LEU A 548 -9.21 2.13 8.97
CA LEU A 548 -7.93 1.52 8.55
C LEU A 548 -7.35 2.23 7.32
N LYS A 549 -8.17 2.53 6.28
CA LYS A 549 -7.76 3.33 5.12
C LYS A 549 -7.18 4.68 5.54
N ALA A 550 -7.90 5.42 6.38
CA ALA A 550 -7.49 6.74 6.83
C ALA A 550 -6.17 6.69 7.63
N THR A 551 -6.02 5.67 8.48
CA THR A 551 -4.83 5.42 9.29
C THR A 551 -3.58 5.24 8.43
N TYR A 552 -3.57 4.28 7.48
CA TYR A 552 -2.36 4.04 6.69
C TYR A 552 -2.10 5.13 5.64
N THR A 553 -3.13 5.68 5.00
CA THR A 553 -2.92 6.74 3.98
C THR A 553 -2.41 8.03 4.60
N ALA A 554 -2.95 8.46 5.75
CA ALA A 554 -2.47 9.65 6.44
C ALA A 554 -1.10 9.45 7.10
N PHE A 555 -0.72 8.22 7.45
CA PHE A 555 0.63 7.88 7.89
C PHE A 555 1.64 7.96 6.74
N PHE A 556 1.45 7.17 5.68
CA PHE A 556 2.37 7.16 4.54
C PHE A 556 2.49 8.55 3.90
N GLY A 557 1.38 9.25 3.66
CA GLY A 557 1.38 10.58 3.05
C GLY A 557 2.22 11.62 3.79
N ARG A 558 2.38 11.52 5.13
CA ARG A 558 3.27 12.40 5.90
C ARG A 558 4.75 12.03 5.82
N MET A 559 5.10 10.80 5.43
CA MET A 559 6.50 10.39 5.23
C MET A 559 7.16 11.15 4.06
N SER A 560 6.38 11.57 3.07
CA SER A 560 6.80 12.22 1.80
C SER A 560 7.58 13.54 1.94
N SER A 561 7.51 14.20 3.11
CA SER A 561 8.09 15.53 3.33
C SER A 561 9.61 15.49 3.36
N VAL A 562 10.29 16.20 2.44
CA VAL A 562 11.77 16.23 2.39
C VAL A 562 12.40 17.40 3.15
N SER A 563 11.65 18.49 3.38
CA SER A 563 12.16 19.69 4.05
C SER A 563 12.57 19.46 5.50
N ALA A 564 13.61 20.16 5.98
CA ALA A 564 14.23 19.91 7.30
C ALA A 564 13.26 19.98 8.50
N ASP A 565 12.19 20.78 8.40
CA ASP A 565 11.15 20.93 9.42
C ASP A 565 10.21 19.72 9.55
N GLY A 566 9.97 19.00 8.44
CA GLY A 566 9.11 17.83 8.36
C GLY A 566 7.60 18.07 8.53
N ALA A 567 6.80 17.16 7.96
CA ALA A 567 5.36 17.06 8.20
C ALA A 567 5.01 16.33 9.52
N TRP A 568 5.99 15.75 10.19
CA TRP A 568 5.90 15.19 11.54
C TRP A 568 6.42 16.18 12.59
N LYS A 569 5.98 16.01 13.83
CA LYS A 569 6.42 16.77 15.02
C LYS A 569 6.56 15.80 16.19
N TYR A 570 7.24 16.22 17.26
CA TYR A 570 7.54 15.39 18.42
C TYR A 570 6.32 14.59 18.90
N PRO A 571 6.44 13.25 19.07
CA PRO A 571 7.65 12.41 19.02
C PRO A 571 7.88 11.67 17.67
N TRP A 572 7.22 12.12 16.60
CA TRP A 572 7.06 11.34 15.37
C TRP A 572 8.04 11.70 14.24
N GLU A 573 9.05 12.54 14.47
CA GLU A 573 9.99 13.01 13.44
C GLU A 573 10.72 11.86 12.73
N LYS A 574 10.98 10.75 13.43
CA LYS A 574 11.57 9.51 12.88
C LYS A 574 10.81 8.94 11.67
N PHE A 575 9.53 9.30 11.48
CA PHE A 575 8.72 8.89 10.34
C PHE A 575 8.82 9.83 9.14
N GLN A 576 9.66 10.87 9.20
CA GLN A 576 10.04 11.62 8.01
C GLN A 576 11.04 10.79 7.20
N GLN A 577 10.52 10.10 6.19
CA GLN A 577 11.24 9.11 5.37
C GLN A 577 10.80 9.23 3.89
N PRO A 578 11.07 10.37 3.22
CA PRO A 578 10.60 10.64 1.86
C PRO A 578 11.08 9.60 0.83
N ALA A 579 12.31 9.10 0.96
CA ALA A 579 12.82 8.04 0.08
C ALA A 579 12.07 6.71 0.27
N TRP A 580 11.66 6.36 1.50
CA TRP A 580 10.81 5.18 1.74
C TRP A 580 9.45 5.36 1.08
N TYR A 581 8.87 6.57 1.16
CA TYR A 581 7.59 6.88 0.53
C TYR A 581 7.65 6.74 -0.99
N ALA A 582 8.69 7.31 -1.64
CA ALA A 582 8.90 7.14 -3.08
C ALA A 582 9.08 5.66 -3.47
N ALA A 583 9.86 4.88 -2.72
CA ALA A 583 10.01 3.45 -2.99
C ALA A 583 8.68 2.66 -2.84
N ILE A 584 7.82 3.06 -1.90
CA ILE A 584 6.47 2.50 -1.74
C ILE A 584 5.61 2.84 -2.96
N GLU A 585 5.61 4.08 -3.43
CA GLU A 585 4.89 4.46 -4.66
C GLU A 585 5.44 3.73 -5.89
N ALA A 586 6.76 3.65 -6.06
CA ALA A 586 7.45 2.95 -7.15
C ALA A 586 7.00 1.48 -7.29
N VAL A 587 7.04 0.71 -6.20
CA VAL A 587 6.57 -0.70 -6.18
C VAL A 587 5.05 -0.80 -6.44
N THR A 588 4.29 0.23 -6.08
CA THR A 588 2.85 0.29 -6.31
C THR A 588 2.54 0.59 -7.79
N ARG A 589 3.27 1.52 -8.41
CA ARG A 589 3.24 1.82 -9.85
C ARG A 589 3.68 0.64 -10.70
N HIS A 590 4.73 -0.08 -10.29
CA HIS A 590 5.16 -1.30 -10.95
C HIS A 590 4.05 -2.37 -10.95
N ARG A 591 3.33 -2.54 -9.82
CA ARG A 591 2.16 -3.45 -9.77
C ARG A 591 1.02 -3.01 -10.70
N ALA A 592 0.76 -1.70 -10.77
CA ALA A 592 -0.22 -1.12 -11.68
C ALA A 592 0.12 -1.39 -13.16
N MET A 593 1.35 -1.07 -13.58
CA MET A 593 1.84 -1.30 -14.93
C MET A 593 1.81 -2.80 -15.29
N ARG A 594 2.24 -3.68 -14.37
CA ARG A 594 2.19 -5.14 -14.54
C ARG A 594 0.77 -5.67 -14.78
N HIS A 595 -0.22 -5.08 -14.12
CA HIS A 595 -1.64 -5.45 -14.31
C HIS A 595 -2.19 -4.95 -15.64
N ALA A 596 -1.82 -3.74 -16.07
CA ALA A 596 -2.20 -3.21 -17.38
C ALA A 596 -1.54 -3.96 -18.55
N VAL A 597 -0.23 -4.26 -18.46
CA VAL A 597 0.49 -5.11 -19.43
C VAL A 597 -0.13 -6.49 -19.52
N ARG A 598 -0.58 -7.07 -18.39
CA ARG A 598 -1.34 -8.33 -18.40
C ARG A 598 -2.61 -8.22 -19.24
N ILE A 599 -3.44 -7.18 -19.02
CA ILE A 599 -4.68 -6.98 -19.79
C ILE A 599 -4.39 -6.79 -21.29
N ALA A 600 -3.40 -5.97 -21.63
CA ALA A 600 -2.97 -5.72 -23.00
C ALA A 600 -2.48 -7.01 -23.71
N ARG A 601 -1.67 -7.83 -23.01
CA ARG A 601 -1.14 -9.09 -23.54
C ARG A 601 -2.20 -10.19 -23.66
N ASP A 602 -3.04 -10.35 -22.64
CA ASP A 602 -3.97 -11.49 -22.53
C ASP A 602 -5.29 -11.24 -23.30
N HIS A 603 -5.65 -9.97 -23.55
CA HIS A 603 -6.94 -9.60 -24.12
C HIS A 603 -6.87 -8.55 -25.25
N GLY A 604 -5.70 -7.97 -25.55
CA GLY A 604 -5.56 -6.90 -26.54
C GLY A 604 -6.20 -5.56 -26.12
N VAL A 605 -6.56 -5.43 -24.84
CA VAL A 605 -7.30 -4.29 -24.29
C VAL A 605 -6.36 -3.30 -23.62
N TYR A 606 -6.54 -2.01 -23.91
CA TYR A 606 -5.72 -0.92 -23.40
C TYR A 606 -6.60 0.10 -22.65
N PRO A 607 -6.05 0.82 -21.65
CA PRO A 607 -6.76 1.94 -21.04
C PRO A 607 -6.93 3.09 -22.04
N TYR A 608 -7.92 3.95 -21.80
CA TYR A 608 -7.99 5.27 -22.46
C TYR A 608 -7.41 6.39 -21.59
N HIS A 609 -7.40 6.21 -20.26
CA HIS A 609 -6.93 7.19 -19.29
C HIS A 609 -6.41 6.48 -18.02
N VAL A 610 -5.46 7.11 -17.32
CA VAL A 610 -4.91 6.65 -16.04
C VAL A 610 -4.83 7.82 -15.07
N TYR A 611 -5.32 7.61 -13.84
CA TYR A 611 -5.21 8.55 -12.72
C TYR A 611 -4.53 7.83 -11.56
N ARG A 612 -3.19 7.97 -11.47
CA ARG A 612 -2.32 7.34 -10.46
C ARG A 612 -2.43 5.80 -10.45
N ASP A 613 -3.08 5.22 -9.44
CA ASP A 613 -3.35 3.78 -9.33
C ASP A 613 -4.71 3.35 -9.91
N ALA A 614 -5.59 4.29 -10.30
CA ALA A 614 -6.84 4.03 -11.01
C ALA A 614 -6.65 4.04 -12.54
N TRP A 615 -7.27 3.08 -13.24
CA TRP A 615 -7.15 2.91 -14.69
C TRP A 615 -8.53 2.82 -15.33
N TYR A 616 -8.72 3.49 -16.46
CA TYR A 616 -10.01 3.59 -17.14
C TYR A 616 -9.99 2.89 -18.49
N TYR A 617 -10.90 1.94 -18.67
CA TYR A 617 -11.04 1.12 -19.87
C TYR A 617 -12.44 1.28 -20.47
N CYS A 618 -12.56 1.26 -21.79
CA CYS A 618 -13.85 1.20 -22.48
C CYS A 618 -13.98 -0.16 -23.16
N LEU A 619 -15.03 -0.92 -22.84
CA LEU A 619 -15.25 -2.27 -23.35
C LEU A 619 -16.55 -2.37 -24.17
N PRO A 620 -16.58 -3.12 -25.28
CA PRO A 620 -17.81 -3.39 -26.03
C PRO A 620 -18.92 -4.01 -25.17
N ALA A 621 -20.19 -3.72 -25.51
CA ALA A 621 -21.39 -4.14 -24.75
C ALA A 621 -21.33 -5.58 -24.19
N LYS A 622 -20.90 -6.53 -25.04
CA LYS A 622 -20.89 -7.97 -24.82
C LYS A 622 -19.56 -8.53 -24.26
N ALA A 623 -18.55 -7.69 -24.05
CA ALA A 623 -17.32 -8.13 -23.40
C ALA A 623 -17.59 -8.43 -21.92
N ASP A 624 -16.98 -9.49 -21.40
CA ASP A 624 -16.94 -9.77 -19.97
C ASP A 624 -15.99 -8.75 -19.31
N PRO A 625 -16.46 -7.88 -18.40
CA PRO A 625 -15.59 -6.88 -17.77
C PRO A 625 -14.63 -7.50 -16.75
N THR A 626 -14.86 -8.74 -16.27
CA THR A 626 -14.01 -9.38 -15.26
C THR A 626 -12.57 -9.62 -15.75
N ILE A 627 -12.34 -9.58 -17.06
CA ILE A 627 -11.00 -9.57 -17.67
C ILE A 627 -10.11 -8.43 -17.15
N LEU A 628 -10.70 -7.32 -16.69
CA LEU A 628 -9.98 -6.17 -16.14
C LEU A 628 -9.58 -6.36 -14.67
N GLU A 629 -10.15 -7.35 -13.97
CA GLU A 629 -9.85 -7.61 -12.56
C GLU A 629 -8.57 -8.44 -12.38
N THR A 630 -7.96 -8.41 -11.20
CA THR A 630 -6.91 -9.39 -10.88
C THR A 630 -7.58 -10.73 -10.55
N PRO A 631 -7.19 -11.86 -11.19
CA PRO A 631 -7.77 -13.17 -10.93
C PRO A 631 -7.74 -13.56 -9.44
N LEU A 632 -8.83 -14.17 -8.97
CA LEU A 632 -8.96 -14.63 -7.58
C LEU A 632 -8.00 -15.79 -7.30
N LYS A 633 -7.29 -15.75 -6.17
CA LYS A 633 -6.44 -16.85 -5.71
C LYS A 633 -7.21 -17.66 -4.67
N SER A 634 -7.46 -18.94 -4.96
CA SER A 634 -8.24 -19.84 -4.08
C SER A 634 -9.60 -19.24 -3.69
N GLY A 635 -10.31 -18.64 -4.65
CA GLY A 635 -11.61 -17.98 -4.44
C GLY A 635 -11.56 -16.64 -3.68
N LYS A 636 -10.39 -16.19 -3.20
CA LYS A 636 -10.23 -14.94 -2.45
C LYS A 636 -9.48 -13.88 -3.27
N ARG A 637 -9.83 -12.61 -3.03
CA ARG A 637 -9.13 -11.45 -3.58
C ARG A 637 -8.07 -10.98 -2.59
N ASN A 638 -6.83 -10.84 -3.04
CA ASN A 638 -5.72 -10.42 -2.18
C ASN A 638 -5.67 -8.90 -2.05
N ASN A 639 -5.26 -8.37 -0.88
CA ASN A 639 -4.87 -6.95 -0.79
C ASN A 639 -3.74 -6.66 -1.80
N GLY A 640 -3.88 -5.58 -2.57
CA GLY A 640 -3.05 -5.23 -3.74
C GLY A 640 -3.61 -5.70 -5.09
N ALA A 641 -4.73 -6.41 -5.11
CA ALA A 641 -5.44 -6.78 -6.34
C ALA A 641 -6.26 -5.61 -6.91
N TYR A 642 -6.37 -5.56 -8.23
CA TYR A 642 -7.31 -4.71 -8.95
C TYR A 642 -8.73 -5.25 -8.88
N ARG A 643 -9.69 -4.32 -8.82
CA ARG A 643 -11.12 -4.60 -9.00
C ARG A 643 -11.78 -3.55 -9.87
N ILE A 644 -12.89 -3.92 -10.50
CA ILE A 644 -13.87 -2.95 -10.98
C ILE A 644 -14.43 -2.21 -9.77
N LYS A 645 -14.42 -0.88 -9.83
CA LYS A 645 -15.17 -0.04 -8.90
C LYS A 645 -16.66 -0.18 -9.23
N PRO A 646 -17.55 -0.43 -8.26
CA PRO A 646 -18.99 -0.35 -8.55
C PRO A 646 -19.30 1.04 -9.11
N PRO A 647 -20.30 1.19 -10.00
CA PRO A 647 -20.75 2.51 -10.42
C PRO A 647 -21.05 3.34 -9.18
N ALA A 648 -20.84 4.66 -9.28
CA ALA A 648 -21.41 5.56 -8.29
C ALA A 648 -22.91 5.27 -8.22
N VAL A 649 -23.45 5.11 -7.01
CA VAL A 649 -24.89 5.17 -6.82
C VAL A 649 -25.23 6.64 -6.99
N ASP A 650 -26.02 6.98 -8.00
CA ASP A 650 -26.59 8.32 -8.12
C ASP A 650 -27.49 8.57 -6.90
N GLU A 651 -27.18 9.60 -6.11
CA GLU A 651 -27.90 10.02 -4.89
C GLU A 651 -29.10 10.93 -5.21
#